data_AF-A0A9D1NNG7-F1
#
_entry.id   AF-A0A9D1NNG7-F1
#
_cell.length_a   1.000
_cell.length_b   1.000
_cell.length_c   1.000
_cell.angle_alpha   90.00
_cell.angle_beta   90.00
_cell.angle_gamma   90.00
#
_symmetry.space_group_name_H-M   'P 1'
#
loop_
_entity.id
_entity.type
_entity.pdbx_description
1 polymer ?
#
loop_
_entity_poly.entity_id
_entity_poly.type
_entity_poly.pdbx_seq_one_letter_code
_entity_poly.pdbx_strand_id
1 'polypeptide(L)'
;VYSAKLAVPALKPGEEVKLALPAGTVPNVARWTAETPSLYDTTLALPNGDARALKLGFRRIEVGKQGELLVNGVSTKLWGVNRHEMDPDRGRYMTEEKMQQDALWMKKGNFNAVRTAHYPNDPRWYEICDEIGLYVMDEANIEAHQLRGHPQCLNNKPNWHAAYAFRVHNMFQRDKNHASIIMWSLGNETGPGKNLADQGDWLKQNDPSRLVHYCDFPENSPHNDMDSSMYRPHDQLRNIAKRHTHRPYVHVEYAHSMGNACGMFDEYIKIYEEYPRMIGGFVWDYIDQGLRATKDPKTGLFKLEPFTGKSLAFGGLFGDRPNFGDFCDNGVITAEHKPKGQFWAIKRAQQPFAFAWDAAKQTLTVRSKFFHKTAEGYALYDKAGKRLADLPALKPGESAAIDVKPTRDGDSDYPVFIGAEGVDPKAIVTDCVAWFAIPGGDREPMQPKKPDSLPKIQASVAQTEDGALRVSGVGVEGTYLLFRDGVLEQVHYNGRDLLAAPPRFTMYRARINNDRYIKDSATWRSLKNQGNRCLSMKWRKLEGDQEAVQIIAEMETDGGNVPYKYTLVWTVLMNTVTCEGVFYPQSPEEIIPRLGFELAVNKALDTVHYDALGPFENYVDRKFHTWRDHFTCSVEDFFMPYPETQEYGNREDAHWLFLEDGEDSLCFFSPVWNRPFAFSVNQWDAVTLFDATLPSLLPEPDKTWLHLDYAQTGLGNGSCGPRPWAEHLVYNKPFSFGFALRFGSKPFKPQPFRPTAGLALVTRDGKNQVTVTPDRADAKVQVSVNGKVPFVYDKPFTLESGTVAVTVVPDGDQLPSPTLERTFAKEATRTAWKVVNVSSEEPGEGNVAHIFDGNPKTYWHTDWRNVHPDYPHSFELDFGETQSVAGIRLLPRADELNGLIGKCKVELSQDGKTWVTVFEGDTGWRPNKRTWRDLDFKPVDARYLRFTAIAPAIKGHIWATLSELTLKIR
;
A
#
# COMPACT_ATOMS: atom_id res chain seq x y z
N VAL A 1 -36.40 33.36 23.51
CA VAL A 1 -35.50 34.50 23.83
C VAL A 1 -35.36 34.58 25.34
N TYR A 2 -34.14 34.46 25.86
CA TYR A 2 -33.82 34.72 27.26
C TYR A 2 -33.06 36.06 27.30
N SER A 3 -33.49 36.99 28.15
CA SER A 3 -32.82 38.29 28.30
C SER A 3 -32.82 38.73 29.75
N ALA A 4 -31.76 39.44 30.13
CA ALA A 4 -31.63 40.05 31.45
C ALA A 4 -30.96 41.41 31.30
N LYS A 5 -31.31 42.35 32.17
CA LYS A 5 -30.62 43.63 32.30
C LYS A 5 -29.65 43.55 33.47
N LEU A 6 -28.38 43.86 33.23
CA LEU A 6 -27.34 43.90 34.25
C LEU A 6 -27.04 45.36 34.60
N ALA A 7 -27.00 45.67 35.88
CA ALA A 7 -26.54 46.99 36.33
C ALA A 7 -25.01 47.02 36.24
N VAL A 8 -24.49 47.98 35.47
CA VAL A 8 -23.05 48.26 35.42
C VAL A 8 -22.74 49.28 36.52
N PRO A 9 -21.88 48.96 37.51
CA PRO A 9 -21.49 49.94 38.52
C PRO A 9 -20.66 51.07 37.91
N ALA A 10 -20.54 52.20 38.62
CA ALA A 10 -19.63 53.27 38.21
C ALA A 10 -18.18 52.78 38.30
N LEU A 11 -17.42 52.91 37.21
CA LEU A 11 -16.02 52.48 37.10
C LEU A 11 -15.10 53.69 36.92
N LYS A 12 -13.94 53.67 37.57
CA LYS A 12 -12.87 54.64 37.30
C LYS A 12 -12.15 54.31 35.97
N PRO A 13 -11.42 55.26 35.38
CA PRO A 13 -10.57 54.96 34.22
C PRO A 13 -9.60 53.81 34.52
N GLY A 14 -9.64 52.76 33.68
CA GLY A 14 -8.82 51.55 33.83
C GLY A 14 -9.37 50.51 34.82
N GLU A 15 -10.52 50.73 35.44
CA GLU A 15 -11.19 49.76 36.31
C GLU A 15 -12.06 48.79 35.50
N GLU A 16 -12.01 47.50 35.85
CA GLU A 16 -12.82 46.45 35.22
C GLU A 16 -13.74 45.81 36.26
N VAL A 17 -14.96 45.46 35.84
CA VAL A 17 -15.89 44.67 36.64
C VAL A 17 -16.41 43.49 35.82
N LYS A 18 -16.47 42.31 36.44
CA LYS A 18 -17.12 41.14 35.87
C LYS A 18 -18.59 41.15 36.22
N LEU A 19 -19.44 41.17 35.19
CA LEU A 19 -20.88 41.02 35.34
C LEU A 19 -21.27 39.62 34.90
N ALA A 20 -22.02 38.91 35.74
CA ALA A 20 -22.57 37.61 35.42
C ALA A 20 -24.07 37.74 35.15
N LEU A 21 -24.54 37.07 34.10
CA LEU A 21 -25.99 36.87 33.92
C LEU A 21 -26.53 36.09 35.12
N PRO A 22 -27.72 36.45 35.65
CA PRO A 22 -28.35 35.67 36.71
C PRO A 22 -28.59 34.25 36.23
N ALA A 23 -28.45 33.29 37.15
CA ALA A 23 -28.76 31.89 36.87
C ALA A 23 -30.21 31.79 36.37
N GLY A 24 -30.39 31.13 35.23
CA GLY A 24 -31.68 30.97 34.58
C GLY A 24 -31.73 29.67 33.80
N THR A 25 -32.93 29.20 33.50
CA THR A 25 -33.16 28.00 32.71
C THR A 25 -33.72 28.40 31.35
N VAL A 26 -33.09 27.90 30.28
CA VAL A 26 -33.66 27.95 28.93
C VAL A 26 -34.21 26.55 28.64
N PRO A 27 -35.53 26.32 28.74
CA PRO A 27 -36.09 24.99 28.49
C PRO A 27 -35.99 24.65 26.99
N ASN A 28 -35.90 23.34 26.69
CA ASN A 28 -35.99 22.80 25.33
C ASN A 28 -34.99 23.38 24.31
N VAL A 29 -33.74 23.64 24.74
CA VAL A 29 -32.68 24.05 23.82
C VAL A 29 -32.37 22.95 22.80
N ALA A 30 -32.25 23.35 21.53
CA ALA A 30 -31.64 22.52 20.50
C ALA A 30 -30.14 22.46 20.78
N ARG A 31 -29.63 21.25 21.02
CA ARG A 31 -28.24 21.05 21.44
C ARG A 31 -27.33 21.02 20.21
N TRP A 32 -26.22 21.73 20.29
CA TRP A 32 -25.20 21.74 19.25
C TRP A 32 -24.40 20.44 19.27
N THR A 33 -24.21 19.85 18.09
CA THR A 33 -23.33 18.69 17.83
C THR A 33 -22.77 18.80 16.40
N ALA A 34 -21.78 18.00 16.04
CA ALA A 34 -21.30 17.93 14.65
C ALA A 34 -22.36 17.36 13.67
N GLU A 35 -23.41 16.70 14.16
CA GLU A 35 -24.50 16.17 13.33
C GLU A 35 -25.68 17.15 13.21
N THR A 36 -25.87 17.99 14.22
CA THR A 36 -26.97 18.96 14.37
C THR A 36 -26.43 20.29 14.93
N PRO A 37 -25.80 21.14 14.10
CA PRO A 37 -25.09 22.35 14.54
C PRO A 37 -26.04 23.51 14.88
N SER A 38 -26.93 23.34 15.86
CA SER A 38 -27.87 24.38 16.27
C SER A 38 -27.16 25.53 17.00
N LEU A 39 -27.30 26.75 16.47
CA LEU A 39 -26.70 27.96 17.01
C LEU A 39 -27.77 28.99 17.44
N TYR A 40 -27.44 29.78 18.44
CA TYR A 40 -28.28 30.81 19.02
C TYR A 40 -27.62 32.18 18.93
N ASP A 41 -28.38 33.19 18.54
CA ASP A 41 -27.95 34.58 18.58
C ASP A 41 -27.85 35.07 20.02
N THR A 42 -26.67 35.51 20.41
CA THR A 42 -26.40 36.13 21.71
C THR A 42 -25.95 37.56 21.48
N THR A 43 -26.64 38.51 22.09
CA THR A 43 -26.33 39.93 21.96
C THR A 43 -26.14 40.56 23.34
N LEU A 44 -25.02 41.28 23.49
CA LEU A 44 -24.77 42.18 24.60
C LEU A 44 -24.91 43.61 24.08
N ALA A 45 -25.86 44.38 24.63
CA ALA A 45 -26.09 45.76 24.24
C ALA A 45 -25.96 46.69 25.45
N LEU A 46 -25.30 47.83 25.23
CA LEU A 46 -25.16 48.91 26.20
C LEU A 46 -26.18 50.03 25.91
N PRO A 47 -26.59 50.82 26.91
CA PRO A 47 -27.57 51.89 26.73
C PRO A 47 -27.15 52.99 25.74
N ASN A 48 -25.83 53.14 25.47
CA ASN A 48 -25.29 54.11 24.53
C ASN A 48 -25.41 53.67 23.05
N GLY A 49 -25.98 52.49 22.79
CA GLY A 49 -26.15 51.93 21.45
C GLY A 49 -25.03 50.97 21.02
N ASP A 50 -23.96 50.82 21.82
CA ASP A 50 -22.92 49.84 21.52
C ASP A 50 -23.46 48.41 21.73
N ALA A 51 -23.34 47.57 20.71
CA ALA A 51 -23.72 46.18 20.77
C ALA A 51 -22.60 45.26 20.29
N ARG A 52 -22.56 44.05 20.84
CA ARG A 52 -21.73 42.93 20.38
C ARG A 52 -22.63 41.72 20.23
N ALA A 53 -22.43 40.93 19.18
CA ALA A 53 -23.18 39.72 18.91
C ALA A 53 -22.23 38.57 18.59
N LEU A 54 -22.65 37.36 18.97
CA LEU A 54 -21.95 36.13 18.64
C LEU A 54 -22.95 34.96 18.60
N LYS A 55 -22.58 33.89 17.90
CA LYS A 55 -23.35 32.64 17.86
C LYS A 55 -22.88 31.73 19.00
N LEU A 56 -23.83 31.14 19.75
CA LEU A 56 -23.55 30.13 20.78
C LEU A 56 -24.24 28.81 20.47
N GLY A 57 -23.58 27.69 20.78
CA GLY A 57 -24.17 26.35 20.73
C GLY A 57 -24.25 25.72 22.11
N PHE A 58 -25.44 25.29 22.53
CA PHE A 58 -25.62 24.57 23.80
C PHE A 58 -25.08 23.14 23.68
N ARG A 59 -23.98 22.83 24.36
CA ARG A 59 -23.45 21.46 24.48
C ARG A 59 -22.85 21.22 25.85
N ARG A 60 -22.54 19.96 26.15
CA ARG A 60 -21.75 19.53 27.30
C ARG A 60 -20.72 18.49 26.85
N ILE A 61 -19.47 18.64 27.27
CA ILE A 61 -18.36 17.72 26.97
C ILE A 61 -17.89 17.10 28.28
N GLU A 62 -17.81 15.76 28.33
CA GLU A 62 -17.46 15.03 29.55
C GLU A 62 -16.65 13.76 29.23
N VAL A 63 -15.97 13.24 30.26
CA VAL A 63 -15.36 11.91 30.22
C VAL A 63 -16.29 10.92 30.92
N GLY A 64 -16.68 9.85 30.21
CA GLY A 64 -17.51 8.77 30.74
C GLY A 64 -16.74 7.83 31.66
N LYS A 65 -17.47 6.98 32.39
CA LYS A 65 -16.88 6.02 33.35
C LYS A 65 -15.95 4.99 32.69
N GLN A 66 -16.11 4.75 31.40
CA GLN A 66 -15.27 3.81 30.64
C GLN A 66 -14.16 4.54 29.85
N GLY A 67 -13.86 5.80 30.18
CA GLY A 67 -12.92 6.64 29.43
C GLY A 67 -13.48 7.16 28.11
N GLU A 68 -14.80 7.16 27.93
CA GLU A 68 -15.44 7.61 26.69
C GLU A 68 -15.47 9.12 26.59
N LEU A 69 -15.42 9.66 25.37
CA LEU A 69 -15.81 11.05 25.11
C LEU A 69 -17.34 11.12 25.06
N LEU A 70 -17.93 11.84 26.00
CA LEU A 70 -19.36 12.11 26.01
C LEU A 70 -19.62 13.52 25.48
N VAL A 71 -20.37 13.60 24.38
CA VAL A 71 -20.98 14.85 23.93
C VAL A 71 -22.45 14.78 24.31
N ASN A 72 -22.95 15.73 25.08
CA ASN A 72 -24.36 15.77 25.49
C ASN A 72 -24.88 14.46 26.15
N GLY A 73 -23.98 13.72 26.82
CA GLY A 73 -24.25 12.44 27.47
C GLY A 73 -24.15 11.21 26.56
N VAL A 74 -23.77 11.36 25.29
CA VAL A 74 -23.64 10.27 24.31
C VAL A 74 -22.18 10.00 23.98
N SER A 75 -21.79 8.73 24.07
CA SER A 75 -20.46 8.24 23.64
C SER A 75 -20.24 8.52 22.16
N THR A 76 -19.33 9.44 21.86
CA THR A 76 -19.08 9.96 20.51
C THR A 76 -17.65 9.68 20.10
N LYS A 77 -17.43 9.20 18.87
CA LYS A 77 -16.10 8.99 18.29
C LYS A 77 -15.68 10.16 17.41
N LEU A 78 -14.38 10.45 17.41
CA LEU A 78 -13.73 11.44 16.58
C LEU A 78 -13.22 10.78 15.30
N TRP A 79 -13.94 11.03 14.22
CA TRP A 79 -13.53 10.76 12.85
C TRP A 79 -12.85 12.02 12.33
N GLY A 80 -11.60 12.21 12.77
CA GLY A 80 -10.89 13.47 12.61
C GLY A 80 -9.82 13.48 11.53
N VAL A 81 -9.39 14.68 11.14
CA VAL A 81 -8.22 14.93 10.29
C VAL A 81 -7.42 16.13 10.82
N ASN A 82 -6.10 16.07 10.71
CA ASN A 82 -5.22 17.22 10.95
C ASN A 82 -5.28 18.16 9.74
N ARG A 83 -5.39 19.47 9.97
CA ARG A 83 -5.39 20.45 8.87
C ARG A 83 -4.42 21.57 9.14
N HIS A 84 -3.45 21.71 8.26
CA HIS A 84 -2.69 22.95 8.09
C HIS A 84 -3.49 23.97 7.26
N GLU A 85 -3.34 25.25 7.58
CA GLU A 85 -3.76 26.36 6.72
C GLU A 85 -2.78 26.51 5.56
N MET A 86 -3.14 25.97 4.41
CA MET A 86 -2.31 26.00 3.21
C MET A 86 -3.13 26.15 1.94
N ASP A 87 -2.70 27.09 1.09
CA ASP A 87 -3.18 27.34 -0.27
C ASP A 87 -1.95 27.35 -1.19
N PRO A 88 -1.97 26.61 -2.32
CA PRO A 88 -0.78 26.48 -3.18
C PRO A 88 -0.33 27.81 -3.81
N ASP A 89 -1.23 28.80 -3.90
CA ASP A 89 -0.97 30.09 -4.51
C ASP A 89 -0.67 31.20 -3.48
N ARG A 90 -1.22 31.07 -2.26
CA ARG A 90 -1.13 32.09 -1.20
C ARG A 90 -0.34 31.66 0.03
N GLY A 91 0.19 30.43 0.04
CA GLY A 91 0.84 29.85 1.20
C GLY A 91 -0.14 29.73 2.36
N ARG A 92 0.19 30.28 3.53
CA ARG A 92 -0.64 30.15 4.73
C ARG A 92 -1.85 31.09 4.79
N TYR A 93 -2.02 31.97 3.82
CA TYR A 93 -3.20 32.85 3.79
C TYR A 93 -4.40 32.11 3.19
N MET A 94 -5.41 31.84 4.02
CA MET A 94 -6.65 31.20 3.61
C MET A 94 -7.73 32.23 3.28
N THR A 95 -8.47 32.03 2.18
CA THR A 95 -9.71 32.77 1.96
C THR A 95 -10.89 32.06 2.62
N GLU A 96 -11.98 32.78 2.88
CA GLU A 96 -13.20 32.19 3.43
C GLU A 96 -13.74 31.08 2.52
N GLU A 97 -13.71 31.28 1.19
CA GLU A 97 -14.20 30.29 0.23
C GLU A 97 -13.39 29.00 0.30
N LYS A 98 -12.07 29.08 0.49
CA LYS A 98 -11.21 27.90 0.65
C LYS A 98 -11.45 27.20 1.98
N MET A 99 -11.66 27.94 3.07
CA MET A 99 -12.05 27.35 4.35
C MET A 99 -13.41 26.64 4.26
N GLN A 100 -14.40 27.24 3.61
CA GLN A 100 -15.70 26.60 3.39
C GLN A 100 -15.57 25.35 2.51
N GLN A 101 -14.78 25.43 1.43
CA GLN A 101 -14.49 24.29 0.57
C GLN A 101 -13.89 23.13 1.39
N ASP A 102 -12.93 23.43 2.27
CA ASP A 102 -12.29 22.41 3.11
C ASP A 102 -13.28 21.76 4.07
N ALA A 103 -14.06 22.56 4.80
CA ALA A 103 -15.04 22.06 5.75
C ALA A 103 -16.11 21.20 5.06
N LEU A 104 -16.58 21.59 3.88
CA LEU A 104 -17.54 20.79 3.10
C LEU A 104 -16.95 19.46 2.62
N TRP A 105 -15.71 19.46 2.11
CA TRP A 105 -15.05 18.22 1.71
C TRP A 105 -14.78 17.29 2.90
N MET A 106 -14.45 17.83 4.07
CA MET A 106 -14.36 17.03 5.30
C MET A 106 -15.69 16.34 5.61
N LYS A 107 -16.82 17.05 5.57
CA LYS A 107 -18.15 16.45 5.77
C LYS A 107 -18.47 15.41 4.71
N LYS A 108 -18.16 15.66 3.43
CA LYS A 108 -18.31 14.68 2.34
C LYS A 108 -17.43 13.45 2.52
N GLY A 109 -16.28 13.59 3.19
CA GLY A 109 -15.39 12.51 3.59
C GLY A 109 -15.82 11.77 4.85
N ASN A 110 -17.00 12.08 5.41
CA ASN A 110 -17.49 11.57 6.71
C ASN A 110 -16.63 11.96 7.92
N PHE A 111 -15.78 12.97 7.80
CA PHE A 111 -15.10 13.53 8.97
C PHE A 111 -16.09 14.33 9.82
N ASN A 112 -15.95 14.21 11.14
CA ASN A 112 -16.73 14.96 12.12
C ASN A 112 -15.87 15.84 13.02
N ALA A 113 -14.54 15.78 12.88
CA ALA A 113 -13.60 16.52 13.70
C ALA A 113 -12.39 17.03 12.90
N VAL A 114 -11.75 18.09 13.40
CA VAL A 114 -10.52 18.66 12.86
C VAL A 114 -9.59 19.10 13.99
N ARG A 115 -8.29 18.88 13.82
CA ARG A 115 -7.24 19.43 14.69
C ARG A 115 -6.52 20.54 13.95
N THR A 116 -6.36 21.70 14.59
CA THR A 116 -5.63 22.86 14.05
C THR A 116 -4.11 22.67 14.19
N ALA A 117 -3.56 21.75 13.40
CA ALA A 117 -2.14 21.42 13.41
C ALA A 117 -1.30 22.61 12.89
N HIS A 118 -0.36 23.21 13.64
CA HIS A 118 -0.10 23.11 15.08
C HIS A 118 -0.14 24.49 15.73
N TYR A 119 -1.21 25.22 15.45
CA TYR A 119 -1.40 26.59 15.87
C TYR A 119 -2.88 27.00 15.76
N PRO A 120 -3.31 28.05 16.47
CA PRO A 120 -4.65 28.56 16.31
C PRO A 120 -4.82 29.10 14.88
N ASN A 121 -5.89 28.68 14.20
CA ASN A 121 -6.21 29.06 12.82
C ASN A 121 -6.80 30.49 12.76
N ASP A 122 -7.12 30.94 11.55
CA ASP A 122 -7.93 32.14 11.33
C ASP A 122 -9.26 32.07 12.11
N PRO A 123 -9.69 33.14 12.82
CA PRO A 123 -10.94 33.15 13.57
C PRO A 123 -12.17 32.71 12.77
N ARG A 124 -12.21 33.00 11.46
CA ARG A 124 -13.32 32.62 10.59
C ARG A 124 -13.46 31.09 10.45
N TRP A 125 -12.38 30.34 10.60
CA TRP A 125 -12.41 28.87 10.57
C TRP A 125 -13.31 28.28 11.65
N TYR A 126 -13.28 28.83 12.87
CA TYR A 126 -14.07 28.33 14.00
C TYR A 126 -15.55 28.65 13.84
N GLU A 127 -15.89 29.80 13.27
CA GLU A 127 -17.27 30.14 12.90
C GLU A 127 -17.82 29.19 11.83
N ILE A 128 -17.02 28.87 10.81
CA ILE A 128 -17.39 27.88 9.79
C ILE A 128 -17.60 26.50 10.44
N CYS A 129 -16.73 26.09 11.36
CA CYS A 129 -16.88 24.81 12.08
C CYS A 129 -18.12 24.79 12.98
N ASP A 130 -18.46 25.93 13.60
CA ASP A 130 -19.68 26.09 14.39
C ASP A 130 -20.94 25.91 13.52
N GLU A 131 -20.93 26.51 12.32
CA GLU A 131 -22.06 26.50 11.37
C GLU A 131 -22.23 25.15 10.66
N ILE A 132 -21.14 24.55 10.16
CA ILE A 132 -21.16 23.28 9.42
C ILE A 132 -21.27 22.06 10.35
N GLY A 133 -20.82 22.20 11.61
CA GLY A 133 -20.77 21.10 12.57
C GLY A 133 -19.54 20.23 12.38
N LEU A 134 -18.39 20.74 12.83
CA LEU A 134 -17.16 19.98 13.03
C LEU A 134 -16.67 20.18 14.48
N TYR A 135 -16.27 19.10 15.14
CA TYR A 135 -15.59 19.19 16.43
C TYR A 135 -14.15 19.66 16.22
N VAL A 136 -13.71 20.64 17.00
CA VAL A 136 -12.36 21.22 16.88
C VAL A 136 -11.54 20.86 18.12
N MET A 137 -10.33 20.35 17.89
CA MET A 137 -9.23 20.43 18.85
C MET A 137 -8.38 21.64 18.48
N ASP A 138 -8.47 22.69 19.29
CA ASP A 138 -7.76 23.93 19.05
C ASP A 138 -6.40 23.92 19.75
N GLU A 139 -5.32 24.12 19.01
CA GLU A 139 -3.96 23.88 19.47
C GLU A 139 -3.14 25.15 19.59
N ALA A 140 -2.49 25.34 20.75
CA ALA A 140 -1.62 26.47 20.97
C ALA A 140 -0.39 26.37 20.05
N ASN A 141 0.07 27.52 19.55
CA ASN A 141 1.24 27.61 18.67
C ASN A 141 2.54 27.38 19.47
N ILE A 142 2.79 26.15 19.89
CA ILE A 142 3.95 25.76 20.69
C ILE A 142 4.50 24.46 20.10
N GLU A 143 5.62 24.59 19.39
CA GLU A 143 6.36 23.45 18.87
C GLU A 143 7.87 23.74 18.93
N ALA A 144 8.62 22.83 19.55
CA ALA A 144 10.08 22.86 19.61
C ALA A 144 10.66 21.46 19.34
N HIS A 145 10.23 20.86 18.22
CA HIS A 145 10.53 19.48 17.84
C HIS A 145 12.01 19.11 17.98
N GLN A 146 12.94 19.90 17.44
CA GLN A 146 14.37 19.60 17.53
C GLN A 146 14.91 19.51 18.96
N LEU A 147 14.26 20.14 19.94
CA LEU A 147 14.67 20.14 21.34
C LEU A 147 13.89 19.12 22.19
N ARG A 148 12.95 18.39 21.60
CA ARG A 148 12.17 17.34 22.27
C ARG A 148 13.10 16.27 22.83
N GLY A 149 12.99 16.01 24.14
CA GLY A 149 13.85 15.05 24.85
C GLY A 149 15.31 15.48 25.07
N HIS A 150 15.72 16.66 24.58
CA HIS A 150 17.09 17.18 24.76
C HIS A 150 17.25 17.91 26.11
N PRO A 151 18.45 17.95 26.74
CA PRO A 151 18.68 18.72 27.98
C PRO A 151 18.41 20.24 27.86
N GLN A 152 18.37 20.77 26.64
CA GLN A 152 18.00 22.16 26.33
C GLN A 152 16.50 22.34 26.05
N CYS A 153 15.68 21.30 26.21
CA CYS A 153 14.23 21.38 26.06
C CYS A 153 13.66 22.57 26.85
N LEU A 154 12.86 23.39 26.16
CA LEU A 154 12.35 24.65 26.68
C LEU A 154 11.30 24.46 27.78
N ASN A 155 10.70 23.27 27.89
CA ASN A 155 9.62 23.00 28.82
C ASN A 155 9.99 23.08 30.30
N ASN A 156 11.28 22.99 30.63
CA ASN A 156 11.77 23.10 32.00
C ASN A 156 12.66 24.33 32.20
N LYS A 157 12.69 25.28 31.24
CA LYS A 157 13.45 26.53 31.36
C LYS A 157 12.53 27.61 31.93
N PRO A 158 12.74 28.10 33.17
CA PRO A 158 11.79 29.03 33.81
C PRO A 158 11.59 30.34 33.05
N ASN A 159 12.62 30.82 32.34
CA ASN A 159 12.54 32.04 31.52
C ASN A 159 11.64 31.90 30.28
N TRP A 160 11.26 30.68 29.90
CA TRP A 160 10.30 30.42 28.82
C TRP A 160 8.85 30.29 29.32
N HIS A 161 8.62 30.17 30.63
CA HIS A 161 7.28 29.97 31.18
C HIS A 161 6.27 31.03 30.71
N ALA A 162 6.65 32.31 30.75
CA ALA A 162 5.80 33.41 30.31
C ALA A 162 5.41 33.32 28.83
N ALA A 163 6.30 32.80 27.97
CA ALA A 163 6.01 32.64 26.54
C ALA A 163 4.99 31.52 26.28
N TYR A 164 5.06 30.42 27.05
CA TYR A 164 4.08 29.33 26.99
C TYR A 164 2.71 29.82 27.47
N ALA A 165 2.67 30.48 28.63
CA ALA A 165 1.45 31.09 29.16
C ALA A 165 0.83 32.09 28.17
N PHE A 166 1.64 32.96 27.57
CA PHE A 166 1.14 33.90 26.56
C PHE A 166 0.44 33.19 25.39
N ARG A 167 1.05 32.14 24.83
CA ARG A 167 0.51 31.42 23.66
C ARG A 167 -0.78 30.68 24.00
N VAL A 168 -0.83 29.98 25.15
CA VAL A 168 -2.02 29.25 25.60
C VAL A 168 -3.14 30.20 26.01
N HIS A 169 -2.83 31.23 26.80
CA HIS A 169 -3.85 32.16 27.29
C HIS A 169 -4.46 32.97 26.15
N ASN A 170 -3.69 33.39 25.15
CA ASN A 170 -4.27 34.16 24.02
C ASN A 170 -5.17 33.31 23.13
N MET A 171 -4.81 32.05 22.84
CA MET A 171 -5.71 31.11 22.16
C MET A 171 -7.02 30.99 22.94
N PHE A 172 -6.94 30.67 24.23
CA PHE A 172 -8.11 30.57 25.09
C PHE A 172 -8.95 31.86 25.08
N GLN A 173 -8.32 33.02 25.29
CA GLN A 173 -9.06 34.28 25.38
C GLN A 173 -9.78 34.63 24.08
N ARG A 174 -9.18 34.32 22.93
CA ARG A 174 -9.78 34.53 21.61
C ARG A 174 -10.95 33.58 21.36
N ASP A 175 -10.78 32.28 21.64
CA ASP A 175 -11.60 31.24 21.02
C ASP A 175 -12.62 30.57 21.95
N LYS A 176 -12.58 30.85 23.27
CA LYS A 176 -13.40 30.20 24.32
C LYS A 176 -14.92 30.18 24.13
N ASN A 177 -15.47 30.98 23.21
CA ASN A 177 -16.92 31.05 22.98
C ASN A 177 -17.41 30.10 21.86
N HIS A 178 -16.51 29.52 21.06
CA HIS A 178 -16.91 28.67 19.93
C HIS A 178 -17.52 27.33 20.37
N ALA A 179 -18.58 26.95 19.66
CA ALA A 179 -19.34 25.74 19.92
C ALA A 179 -18.60 24.47 19.49
N SER A 180 -17.81 24.59 18.44
CA SER A 180 -17.02 23.55 17.80
C SER A 180 -15.84 23.08 18.64
N ILE A 181 -15.19 23.97 19.39
CA ILE A 181 -13.99 23.64 20.15
C ILE A 181 -14.36 22.76 21.35
N ILE A 182 -14.05 21.47 21.30
CA ILE A 182 -14.33 20.53 22.40
C ILE A 182 -13.07 20.19 23.22
N MET A 183 -11.90 20.52 22.68
CA MET A 183 -10.60 20.22 23.27
C MET A 183 -9.63 21.38 23.07
N TRP A 184 -8.82 21.65 24.10
CA TRP A 184 -7.65 22.51 24.02
C TRP A 184 -6.40 21.64 23.95
N SER A 185 -5.55 21.85 22.96
CA SER A 185 -4.23 21.22 22.88
C SER A 185 -3.13 22.21 23.27
N LEU A 186 -2.20 21.78 24.12
CA LEU A 186 -1.14 22.66 24.64
C LEU A 186 -0.01 22.95 23.62
N GLY A 187 -0.04 22.27 22.46
CA GLY A 187 0.98 22.36 21.42
C GLY A 187 1.35 20.99 20.87
N ASN A 188 2.46 20.93 20.14
CA ASN A 188 2.94 19.72 19.47
C ASN A 188 4.42 19.44 19.80
N GLU A 189 4.80 18.17 19.82
CA GLU A 189 6.18 17.64 19.80
C GLU A 189 7.26 18.52 20.47
N THR A 190 7.05 18.91 21.73
CA THR A 190 8.01 19.76 22.48
C THR A 190 8.58 19.01 23.67
N GLY A 191 8.07 17.82 23.97
CA GLY A 191 8.36 17.03 25.16
C GLY A 191 7.48 17.39 26.35
N PRO A 192 7.51 16.62 27.45
CA PRO A 192 6.86 17.02 28.69
C PRO A 192 7.72 18.04 29.48
N GLY A 193 7.09 18.77 30.41
CA GLY A 193 7.79 19.56 31.42
C GLY A 193 6.92 20.62 32.08
N LYS A 194 7.49 21.32 33.07
CA LYS A 194 6.77 22.21 33.97
C LYS A 194 6.02 23.34 33.25
N ASN A 195 6.63 23.96 32.24
CA ASN A 195 6.01 25.09 31.53
C ASN A 195 4.70 24.70 30.86
N LEU A 196 4.61 23.50 30.27
CA LEU A 196 3.36 22.96 29.70
C LEU A 196 2.41 22.45 30.79
N ALA A 197 2.93 21.76 31.81
CA ALA A 197 2.13 21.25 32.92
C ALA A 197 1.33 22.37 33.61
N ASP A 198 1.99 23.49 33.90
CA ASP A 198 1.35 24.67 34.50
C ASP A 198 0.24 25.25 33.60
N GLN A 199 0.40 25.21 32.27
CA GLN A 199 -0.63 25.67 31.33
C GLN A 199 -1.81 24.69 31.23
N GLY A 200 -1.53 23.39 31.28
CA GLY A 200 -2.57 22.36 31.35
C GLY A 200 -3.43 22.51 32.61
N ASP A 201 -2.79 22.67 33.76
CA ASP A 201 -3.47 22.91 35.04
C ASP A 201 -4.28 24.22 34.99
N TRP A 202 -3.73 25.28 34.38
CA TRP A 202 -4.43 26.55 34.21
C TRP A 202 -5.69 26.41 33.36
N LEU A 203 -5.63 25.73 32.20
CA LEU A 203 -6.81 25.50 31.35
C LEU A 203 -7.88 24.69 32.07
N LYS A 204 -7.50 23.62 32.78
CA LYS A 204 -8.44 22.79 33.56
C LYS A 204 -9.15 23.59 34.65
N GLN A 205 -8.48 24.57 35.24
CA GLN A 205 -9.06 25.46 36.25
C GLN A 205 -9.95 26.57 35.65
N ASN A 206 -9.55 27.13 34.50
CA ASN A 206 -10.21 28.31 33.91
C ASN A 206 -11.32 27.96 32.91
N ASP A 207 -11.31 26.76 32.34
CA ASP A 207 -12.35 26.25 31.45
C ASP A 207 -12.61 24.76 31.65
N PRO A 208 -13.35 24.40 32.72
CA PRO A 208 -13.74 23.01 32.96
C PRO A 208 -14.79 22.49 31.96
N SER A 209 -15.22 23.29 30.96
CA SER A 209 -16.22 22.89 29.97
C SER A 209 -15.66 22.13 28.77
N ARG A 210 -14.31 22.07 28.65
CA ARG A 210 -13.57 21.41 27.57
C ARG A 210 -12.46 20.54 28.12
N LEU A 211 -12.03 19.55 27.35
CA LEU A 211 -10.93 18.66 27.73
C LEU A 211 -9.58 19.25 27.32
N VAL A 212 -8.54 19.00 28.11
CA VAL A 212 -7.16 19.40 27.81
C VAL A 212 -6.39 18.20 27.25
N HIS A 213 -5.64 18.43 26.17
CA HIS A 213 -4.83 17.45 25.46
C HIS A 213 -3.37 17.92 25.35
N TYR A 214 -2.45 16.96 25.42
CA TYR A 214 -1.07 17.13 24.95
C TYR A 214 -0.43 15.75 24.77
N CYS A 215 0.18 15.49 23.60
CA CYS A 215 0.61 14.15 23.21
C CYS A 215 1.87 13.65 23.94
N ASP A 216 2.82 14.55 24.26
CA ASP A 216 4.10 14.14 24.84
C ASP A 216 4.07 13.96 26.36
N PHE A 217 2.92 14.20 27.00
CA PHE A 217 2.79 13.84 28.40
C PHE A 217 2.79 12.31 28.57
N PRO A 218 3.38 11.81 29.67
CA PRO A 218 3.28 10.39 29.99
C PRO A 218 1.82 9.98 30.21
N GLU A 219 1.55 8.70 29.98
CA GLU A 219 0.23 8.11 30.24
C GLU A 219 -0.22 8.41 31.69
N ASN A 220 -1.50 8.74 31.87
CA ASN A 220 -2.09 9.19 33.14
C ASN A 220 -1.51 10.49 33.71
N SER A 221 -0.94 11.38 32.90
CA SER A 221 -0.56 12.72 33.36
C SER A 221 -1.76 13.47 33.97
N PRO A 222 -1.60 14.12 35.14
CA PRO A 222 -2.67 14.89 35.76
C PRO A 222 -2.95 16.21 35.01
N HIS A 223 -1.98 16.68 34.23
CA HIS A 223 -1.99 17.98 33.56
C HIS A 223 -2.82 18.00 32.26
N ASN A 224 -3.39 16.87 31.86
CA ASN A 224 -4.33 16.74 30.75
C ASN A 224 -5.42 15.70 31.09
N ASP A 225 -6.43 15.58 30.23
CA ASP A 225 -7.63 14.77 30.49
C ASP A 225 -7.67 13.44 29.75
N MET A 226 -6.71 13.19 28.86
CA MET A 226 -6.64 12.00 28.02
C MET A 226 -5.21 11.51 27.80
N ASP A 227 -5.08 10.24 27.44
CA ASP A 227 -3.84 9.67 26.92
C ASP A 227 -3.83 9.79 25.40
N SER A 228 -2.64 9.89 24.81
CA SER A 228 -2.50 10.13 23.37
C SER A 228 -1.22 9.55 22.82
N SER A 229 -1.18 9.36 21.50
CA SER A 229 0.02 8.97 20.77
C SER A 229 -0.07 9.39 19.31
N MET A 230 1.06 9.36 18.63
CA MET A 230 1.15 9.43 17.18
C MET A 230 1.58 8.07 16.59
N TYR A 231 1.01 7.72 15.44
CA TYR A 231 1.43 6.65 14.51
C TYR A 231 1.60 5.24 15.10
N ARG A 232 0.84 4.89 16.13
CA ARG A 232 0.92 3.56 16.77
C ARG A 232 0.39 2.46 15.83
N PRO A 233 1.11 1.33 15.69
CA PRO A 233 0.61 0.17 14.96
C PRO A 233 -0.66 -0.43 15.59
N HIS A 234 -1.46 -1.11 14.78
CA HIS A 234 -2.73 -1.72 15.17
C HIS A 234 -2.62 -2.63 16.41
N ASP A 235 -1.60 -3.50 16.50
CA ASP A 235 -1.42 -4.39 17.66
C ASP A 235 -1.12 -3.63 18.95
N GLN A 236 -0.33 -2.55 18.86
CA GLN A 236 -0.07 -1.69 20.01
C GLN A 236 -1.35 -0.99 20.47
N LEU A 237 -2.18 -0.52 19.52
CA LEU A 237 -3.48 0.06 19.85
C LEU A 237 -4.41 -0.95 20.53
N ARG A 238 -4.49 -2.19 20.04
CA ARG A 238 -5.27 -3.25 20.71
C ARG A 238 -4.78 -3.50 22.13
N ASN A 239 -3.47 -3.49 22.35
CA ASN A 239 -2.89 -3.63 23.68
C ASN A 239 -3.20 -2.44 24.60
N ILE A 240 -3.14 -1.21 24.07
CA ILE A 240 -3.49 0.01 24.79
C ILE A 240 -4.98 0.01 25.16
N ALA A 241 -5.84 -0.35 24.21
CA ALA A 241 -7.29 -0.37 24.38
C ALA A 241 -7.75 -1.31 25.50
N LYS A 242 -7.03 -2.42 25.71
CA LYS A 242 -7.27 -3.40 26.78
C LYS A 242 -6.77 -2.97 28.15
N ARG A 243 -5.97 -1.89 28.27
CA ARG A 243 -5.59 -1.36 29.58
C ARG A 243 -6.84 -0.79 30.24
N HIS A 244 -7.21 -1.34 31.39
CA HIS A 244 -8.36 -0.88 32.18
C HIS A 244 -8.06 0.50 32.79
N THR A 245 -8.36 1.57 32.05
CA THR A 245 -8.27 2.95 32.53
C THR A 245 -9.61 3.65 32.37
N HIS A 246 -9.84 4.70 33.17
CA HIS A 246 -11.03 5.55 33.08
C HIS A 246 -10.76 6.81 32.23
N ARG A 247 -9.69 6.80 31.42
CA ARG A 247 -9.24 7.94 30.63
C ARG A 247 -9.43 7.68 29.13
N PRO A 248 -9.90 8.69 28.37
CA PRO A 248 -9.92 8.61 26.91
C PRO A 248 -8.52 8.41 26.36
N TYR A 249 -8.47 7.73 25.21
CA TYR A 249 -7.31 7.61 24.38
C TYR A 249 -7.61 8.19 23.01
N VAL A 250 -6.85 9.20 22.60
CA VAL A 250 -6.93 9.80 21.27
C VAL A 250 -5.69 9.46 20.44
N HIS A 251 -5.88 9.00 19.21
CA HIS A 251 -4.78 8.85 18.26
C HIS A 251 -4.58 10.18 17.53
N VAL A 252 -3.81 11.10 18.13
CA VAL A 252 -3.74 12.51 17.66
C VAL A 252 -3.22 12.63 16.23
N GLU A 253 -2.36 11.71 15.79
CA GLU A 253 -1.92 11.58 14.40
C GLU A 253 -1.85 10.09 14.05
N TYR A 254 -2.53 9.66 12.99
CA TYR A 254 -2.49 8.28 12.51
C TYR A 254 -2.73 8.19 11.01
N ALA A 255 -2.54 6.99 10.45
CA ALA A 255 -2.76 6.70 9.03
C ALA A 255 -2.11 7.73 8.08
N HIS A 256 -0.80 7.94 8.26
CA HIS A 256 -0.03 8.95 7.52
C HIS A 256 -0.23 8.83 5.99
N SER A 257 -0.84 9.85 5.38
CA SER A 257 -1.37 9.82 4.00
C SER A 257 -0.44 10.41 2.93
N MET A 258 0.87 10.47 3.21
CA MET A 258 1.89 10.89 2.24
C MET A 258 1.91 10.01 1.00
N GLY A 259 1.70 10.64 -0.16
CA GLY A 259 1.62 9.94 -1.43
C GLY A 259 0.47 8.93 -1.49
N ASN A 260 0.77 7.73 -1.98
CA ASN A 260 -0.17 6.62 -2.11
C ASN A 260 -0.08 5.73 -0.87
N ALA A 261 -1.05 5.85 0.04
CA ALA A 261 -0.91 5.40 1.42
C ALA A 261 -2.22 4.87 2.06
N CYS A 262 -2.27 4.83 3.39
CA CYS A 262 -3.42 4.43 4.21
C CYS A 262 -3.84 2.96 4.04
N GLY A 263 -2.88 2.05 3.94
CA GLY A 263 -3.15 0.61 4.02
C GLY A 263 -3.75 0.22 5.38
N MET A 264 -4.72 -0.70 5.39
CA MET A 264 -5.42 -1.22 6.56
C MET A 264 -6.11 -0.16 7.43
N PHE A 265 -6.72 0.84 6.80
CA PHE A 265 -7.42 1.91 7.52
C PHE A 265 -8.66 1.43 8.29
N ASP A 266 -9.42 0.49 7.72
CA ASP A 266 -10.64 -0.07 8.34
C ASP A 266 -10.36 -0.78 9.67
N GLU A 267 -9.18 -1.36 9.85
CA GLU A 267 -8.74 -1.95 11.12
C GLU A 267 -8.58 -0.92 12.24
N TYR A 268 -8.16 0.32 11.95
CA TYR A 268 -8.17 1.38 12.96
C TYR A 268 -9.60 1.67 13.43
N ILE A 269 -10.52 1.79 12.49
CA ILE A 269 -11.94 2.06 12.78
C ILE A 269 -12.53 0.94 13.63
N LYS A 270 -12.28 -0.34 13.29
CA LYS A 270 -12.73 -1.49 14.09
C LYS A 270 -12.24 -1.40 15.54
N ILE A 271 -10.96 -1.07 15.76
CA ILE A 271 -10.40 -0.90 17.11
C ILE A 271 -11.11 0.24 17.86
N TYR A 272 -11.35 1.38 17.21
CA TYR A 272 -11.99 2.52 17.86
C TYR A 272 -13.47 2.25 18.21
N GLU A 273 -14.17 1.47 17.39
CA GLU A 273 -15.56 1.08 17.63
C GLU A 273 -15.69 -0.02 18.70
N GLU A 274 -14.73 -0.94 18.78
CA GLU A 274 -14.73 -2.04 19.75
C GLU A 274 -14.51 -1.56 21.19
N TYR A 275 -13.64 -0.58 21.40
CA TYR A 275 -13.22 -0.16 22.74
C TYR A 275 -13.73 1.25 23.10
N PRO A 276 -14.57 1.39 24.15
CA PRO A 276 -15.18 2.68 24.54
C PRO A 276 -14.16 3.81 24.76
N ARG A 277 -13.06 3.55 25.48
CA ARG A 277 -11.99 4.54 25.75
C ARG A 277 -11.23 5.01 24.51
N MET A 278 -11.25 4.25 23.42
CA MET A 278 -10.56 4.61 22.19
C MET A 278 -11.45 5.57 21.41
N ILE A 279 -11.28 6.88 21.62
CA ILE A 279 -12.25 7.88 21.15
C ILE A 279 -12.07 8.26 19.68
N GLY A 280 -11.25 7.53 18.93
CA GLY A 280 -10.88 7.87 17.55
C GLY A 280 -9.58 8.69 17.50
N GLY A 281 -9.46 9.55 16.51
CA GLY A 281 -8.22 10.28 16.26
C GLY A 281 -8.28 11.19 15.04
N PHE A 282 -7.12 11.72 14.65
CA PHE A 282 -6.99 12.62 13.51
C PHE A 282 -6.00 12.05 12.48
N VAL A 283 -6.48 11.82 11.25
CA VAL A 283 -5.64 11.39 10.13
C VAL A 283 -4.58 12.45 9.84
N TRP A 284 -3.35 12.04 9.53
CA TRP A 284 -2.28 12.96 9.11
C TRP A 284 -2.05 12.87 7.59
N ASP A 285 -2.44 13.85 6.79
CA ASP A 285 -3.25 15.04 7.13
C ASP A 285 -4.25 15.37 6.01
N TYR A 286 -4.86 16.57 6.04
CA TYR A 286 -5.95 16.92 5.15
C TYR A 286 -5.48 17.26 3.72
N ILE A 287 -4.48 18.12 3.56
CA ILE A 287 -4.11 18.72 2.27
C ILE A 287 -2.60 18.75 2.07
N ASP A 288 -2.13 18.44 0.85
CA ASP A 288 -0.72 18.60 0.49
C ASP A 288 -0.30 20.09 0.51
N GLN A 289 0.98 20.33 0.78
CA GLN A 289 1.53 21.66 1.02
C GLN A 289 2.45 22.16 -0.12
N GLY A 290 2.42 21.51 -1.28
CA GLY A 290 3.12 21.95 -2.48
C GLY A 290 2.69 23.35 -2.94
N LEU A 291 3.67 24.16 -3.35
CA LEU A 291 3.45 25.54 -3.79
C LEU A 291 3.52 25.65 -5.32
N ARG A 292 2.64 26.47 -5.89
CA ARG A 292 2.59 26.66 -7.34
C ARG A 292 3.84 27.39 -7.84
N ALA A 293 4.53 26.75 -8.77
CA ALA A 293 5.85 27.17 -9.23
C ALA A 293 6.11 26.74 -10.68
N THR A 294 7.14 27.35 -11.26
CA THR A 294 7.68 27.00 -12.59
C THR A 294 9.17 26.71 -12.49
N LYS A 295 9.60 25.64 -13.15
CA LYS A 295 11.02 25.26 -13.22
C LYS A 295 11.79 26.26 -14.09
N ASP A 296 12.85 26.85 -13.55
CA ASP A 296 13.79 27.66 -14.32
C ASP A 296 14.79 26.74 -15.03
N PRO A 297 14.78 26.66 -16.38
CA PRO A 297 15.67 25.76 -17.12
C PRO A 297 17.15 26.14 -17.00
N LYS A 298 17.48 27.39 -16.62
CA LYS A 298 18.87 27.83 -16.48
C LYS A 298 19.50 27.34 -15.17
N THR A 299 18.72 27.29 -14.10
CA THR A 299 19.21 26.94 -12.75
C THR A 299 18.82 25.53 -12.33
N GLY A 300 17.77 24.97 -12.95
CA GLY A 300 17.14 23.72 -12.52
C GLY A 300 16.25 23.85 -11.28
N LEU A 301 16.23 25.03 -10.65
CA LEU A 301 15.41 25.34 -9.48
C LEU A 301 14.02 25.82 -9.88
N PHE A 302 13.08 25.74 -8.95
CA PHE A 302 11.73 26.23 -9.10
C PHE A 302 11.60 27.65 -8.56
N LYS A 303 10.81 28.46 -9.26
CA LYS A 303 10.43 29.80 -8.82
C LYS A 303 8.94 29.80 -8.52
N LEU A 304 8.55 30.35 -7.37
CA LEU A 304 7.16 30.54 -7.02
C LEU A 304 6.47 31.36 -8.10
N GLU A 305 5.33 30.86 -8.57
CA GLU A 305 4.53 31.50 -9.60
C GLU A 305 3.04 31.24 -9.29
N PRO A 306 2.48 31.94 -8.28
CA PRO A 306 1.08 31.81 -7.89
C PRO A 306 0.13 31.95 -9.08
N PHE A 307 -0.93 31.15 -9.10
CA PHE A 307 -2.00 31.09 -10.09
C PHE A 307 -1.61 30.65 -11.52
N THR A 308 -0.37 30.87 -11.95
CA THR A 308 0.07 30.60 -13.34
C THR A 308 1.11 29.50 -13.48
N GLY A 309 1.81 29.15 -12.39
CA GLY A 309 2.81 28.10 -12.39
C GLY A 309 2.23 26.73 -12.75
N LYS A 310 3.04 25.91 -13.41
CA LYS A 310 2.62 24.60 -13.95
C LYS A 310 2.93 23.43 -13.04
N SER A 311 3.64 23.66 -11.94
CA SER A 311 4.11 22.62 -11.02
C SER A 311 3.70 22.94 -9.60
N LEU A 312 3.49 21.92 -8.79
CA LEU A 312 3.43 22.03 -7.33
C LEU A 312 4.80 21.58 -6.81
N ALA A 313 5.61 22.53 -6.39
CA ALA A 313 6.97 22.27 -5.91
C ALA A 313 7.01 22.31 -4.38
N PHE A 314 7.87 21.46 -3.80
CA PHE A 314 8.08 21.30 -2.37
C PHE A 314 9.53 21.58 -1.95
N GLY A 315 9.87 21.28 -0.70
CA GLY A 315 11.16 21.56 -0.09
C GLY A 315 12.35 21.10 -0.94
N GLY A 316 13.37 21.95 -1.02
CA GLY A 316 14.61 21.68 -1.75
C GLY A 316 14.58 22.01 -3.23
N LEU A 317 13.41 22.07 -3.86
CA LEU A 317 13.25 22.47 -5.26
C LEU A 317 13.45 23.98 -5.47
N PHE A 318 13.33 24.78 -4.41
CA PHE A 318 13.56 26.23 -4.43
C PHE A 318 15.02 26.62 -4.10
N GLY A 319 15.90 25.64 -3.84
CA GLY A 319 17.30 25.87 -3.45
C GLY A 319 17.53 26.02 -1.94
N ASP A 320 16.48 25.90 -1.14
CA ASP A 320 16.46 25.92 0.32
C ASP A 320 17.21 24.71 0.92
N ARG A 321 18.13 24.95 1.86
CA ARG A 321 18.94 23.90 2.53
C ARG A 321 19.19 24.28 4.01
N PRO A 322 19.08 23.34 4.97
CA PRO A 322 18.55 21.97 4.81
C PRO A 322 17.04 21.97 4.49
N ASN A 323 16.54 20.87 3.94
CA ASN A 323 15.11 20.62 3.70
C ASN A 323 14.79 19.12 3.85
N PHE A 324 13.50 18.79 3.86
CA PHE A 324 12.99 17.41 3.97
C PHE A 324 12.23 16.95 2.70
N GLY A 325 12.52 17.54 1.54
CA GLY A 325 11.88 17.17 0.27
C GLY A 325 10.35 17.33 0.29
N ASP A 326 9.68 16.29 -0.16
CA ASP A 326 8.22 16.16 -0.28
C ASP A 326 7.53 15.77 1.03
N PHE A 327 8.25 15.71 2.16
CA PHE A 327 7.67 15.35 3.46
C PHE A 327 6.59 16.31 3.96
N CYS A 328 6.42 17.48 3.34
CA CYS A 328 5.29 18.38 3.59
C CYS A 328 3.99 17.97 2.90
N ASP A 329 4.02 17.03 1.95
CA ASP A 329 2.87 16.64 1.14
C ASP A 329 2.25 15.35 1.68
N ASN A 330 1.40 15.50 2.69
CA ASN A 330 0.84 14.38 3.44
C ASN A 330 -0.69 14.26 3.35
N GLY A 331 -1.33 15.03 2.47
CA GLY A 331 -2.78 15.18 2.45
C GLY A 331 -3.52 13.94 1.97
N VAL A 332 -4.74 13.72 2.45
CA VAL A 332 -5.73 12.85 1.78
C VAL A 332 -6.30 13.51 0.52
N ILE A 333 -6.12 14.83 0.38
CA ILE A 333 -6.48 15.65 -0.76
C ILE A 333 -5.20 16.34 -1.30
N THR A 334 -5.10 16.50 -2.62
CA THR A 334 -3.98 17.22 -3.24
C THR A 334 -4.05 18.73 -2.96
N ALA A 335 -2.95 19.47 -3.16
CA ALA A 335 -2.93 20.92 -2.99
C ALA A 335 -3.95 21.65 -3.91
N GLU A 336 -4.39 20.99 -4.99
CA GLU A 336 -5.43 21.47 -5.91
C GLU A 336 -6.84 20.94 -5.58
N HIS A 337 -7.07 20.49 -4.35
CA HIS A 337 -8.37 20.02 -3.85
C HIS A 337 -8.90 18.77 -4.58
N LYS A 338 -8.03 17.91 -5.12
CA LYS A 338 -8.44 16.61 -5.70
C LYS A 338 -8.36 15.49 -4.65
N PRO A 339 -9.42 14.70 -4.41
CA PRO A 339 -9.37 13.58 -3.47
C PRO A 339 -8.51 12.44 -4.00
N LYS A 340 -7.55 11.98 -3.19
CA LYS A 340 -6.69 10.82 -3.50
C LYS A 340 -7.42 9.51 -3.22
N GLY A 341 -6.86 8.37 -3.65
CA GLY A 341 -7.46 7.04 -3.41
C GLY A 341 -7.76 6.77 -1.93
N GLN A 342 -6.88 7.22 -1.02
CA GLN A 342 -7.10 7.07 0.42
C GLN A 342 -8.31 7.84 0.97
N PHE A 343 -8.72 8.96 0.36
CA PHE A 343 -9.89 9.72 0.81
C PHE A 343 -11.16 8.86 0.75
N TRP A 344 -11.33 8.11 -0.33
CA TRP A 344 -12.48 7.23 -0.54
C TRP A 344 -12.47 6.04 0.41
N ALA A 345 -11.29 5.48 0.68
CA ALA A 345 -11.11 4.42 1.67
C ALA A 345 -11.50 4.89 3.08
N ILE A 346 -11.03 6.07 3.48
CA ILE A 346 -11.36 6.67 4.77
C ILE A 346 -12.87 6.94 4.87
N LYS A 347 -13.46 7.58 3.85
CA LYS A 347 -14.90 7.84 3.77
C LYS A 347 -15.73 6.58 3.98
N ARG A 348 -15.36 5.47 3.32
CA ARG A 348 -16.05 4.18 3.44
C ARG A 348 -15.94 3.60 4.85
N ALA A 349 -14.77 3.65 5.45
CA ALA A 349 -14.51 3.00 6.73
C ALA A 349 -15.29 3.67 7.88
N GLN A 350 -15.33 5.01 7.88
CA GLN A 350 -15.96 5.80 8.95
C GLN A 350 -17.44 6.18 8.66
N GLN A 351 -18.05 5.58 7.64
CA GLN A 351 -19.42 5.93 7.23
C GLN A 351 -20.46 5.72 8.35
N PRO A 352 -21.55 6.53 8.38
CA PRO A 352 -22.52 6.54 9.48
C PRO A 352 -23.56 5.41 9.41
N PHE A 353 -23.35 4.39 8.57
CA PHE A 353 -24.23 3.24 8.44
C PHE A 353 -23.45 1.92 8.36
N ALA A 354 -23.95 0.89 9.04
CA ALA A 354 -23.49 -0.49 8.87
C ALA A 354 -24.53 -1.32 8.11
N PHE A 355 -24.05 -2.36 7.43
CA PHE A 355 -24.84 -3.15 6.48
C PHE A 355 -24.66 -4.64 6.73
N ALA A 356 -25.74 -5.39 6.56
CA ALA A 356 -25.71 -6.85 6.48
C ALA A 356 -26.72 -7.33 5.44
N TRP A 357 -26.28 -8.17 4.51
CA TRP A 357 -27.12 -8.71 3.43
C TRP A 357 -27.62 -10.11 3.77
N ASP A 358 -28.93 -10.34 3.65
CA ASP A 358 -29.55 -11.67 3.71
C ASP A 358 -29.99 -12.07 2.30
N ALA A 359 -29.18 -12.91 1.65
CA ALA A 359 -29.42 -13.35 0.28
C ALA A 359 -30.70 -14.18 0.13
N ALA A 360 -31.10 -14.93 1.17
CA ALA A 360 -32.28 -15.80 1.12
C ALA A 360 -33.57 -14.97 1.13
N LYS A 361 -33.58 -13.86 1.88
CA LYS A 361 -34.74 -12.96 1.96
C LYS A 361 -34.68 -11.78 0.99
N GLN A 362 -33.54 -11.57 0.32
CA GLN A 362 -33.27 -10.40 -0.51
C GLN A 362 -33.44 -9.09 0.28
N THR A 363 -32.96 -9.08 1.53
CA THR A 363 -33.09 -7.93 2.42
C THR A 363 -31.73 -7.40 2.84
N LEU A 364 -31.57 -6.08 2.78
CA LEU A 364 -30.43 -5.35 3.31
C LEU A 364 -30.80 -4.81 4.69
N THR A 365 -30.13 -5.31 5.73
CA THR A 365 -30.22 -4.72 7.07
C THR A 365 -29.30 -3.50 7.12
N VAL A 366 -29.88 -2.33 7.36
CA VAL A 366 -29.17 -1.06 7.55
C VAL A 366 -29.24 -0.68 9.02
N ARG A 367 -28.08 -0.44 9.65
CA ARG A 367 -27.95 0.01 11.03
C ARG A 367 -27.41 1.43 11.09
N SER A 368 -28.09 2.31 11.82
CA SER A 368 -27.62 3.68 12.05
C SER A 368 -26.43 3.69 13.01
N LYS A 369 -25.34 4.35 12.59
CA LYS A 369 -24.15 4.66 13.41
C LYS A 369 -24.06 6.15 13.75
N PHE A 370 -25.11 6.93 13.50
CA PHE A 370 -25.20 8.30 14.02
C PHE A 370 -25.14 8.31 15.55
N PHE A 371 -24.67 9.42 16.12
CA PHE A 371 -24.58 9.60 17.56
C PHE A 371 -25.77 10.39 18.11
N HIS A 372 -26.21 11.43 17.42
CA HIS A 372 -27.11 12.46 17.94
C HIS A 372 -28.39 12.67 17.12
N LYS A 373 -28.43 12.19 15.87
CA LYS A 373 -29.60 12.31 14.99
C LYS A 373 -30.18 10.96 14.54
N THR A 374 -31.38 11.02 13.97
CA THR A 374 -32.03 9.89 13.30
C THR A 374 -31.65 9.82 11.82
N ALA A 375 -31.88 8.68 11.19
CA ALA A 375 -31.76 8.51 9.74
C ALA A 375 -32.97 9.06 8.95
N GLU A 376 -33.77 9.95 9.55
CA GLU A 376 -34.91 10.58 8.87
C GLU A 376 -34.44 11.40 7.66
N GLY A 377 -35.17 11.30 6.54
CA GLY A 377 -34.84 11.98 5.29
C GLY A 377 -33.79 11.27 4.42
N TYR A 378 -33.18 10.20 4.90
CA TYR A 378 -32.25 9.40 4.09
C TYR A 378 -32.99 8.35 3.25
N ALA A 379 -32.44 8.04 2.08
CA ALA A 379 -32.93 6.99 1.20
C ALA A 379 -31.78 6.18 0.59
N LEU A 380 -32.11 4.96 0.15
CA LEU A 380 -31.25 4.11 -0.66
C LEU A 380 -31.39 4.44 -2.15
N TYR A 381 -30.28 4.44 -2.86
CA TYR A 381 -30.19 4.67 -4.29
C TYR A 381 -29.31 3.60 -4.95
N ASP A 382 -29.57 3.29 -6.21
CA ASP A 382 -28.65 2.50 -7.05
C ASP A 382 -27.62 3.38 -7.76
N LYS A 383 -26.69 2.77 -8.51
CA LYS A 383 -25.66 3.48 -9.29
C LYS A 383 -26.21 4.42 -10.37
N ALA A 384 -27.47 4.25 -10.79
CA ALA A 384 -28.13 5.14 -11.73
C ALA A 384 -28.88 6.29 -11.03
N GLY A 385 -28.68 6.47 -9.71
CA GLY A 385 -29.35 7.49 -8.90
C GLY A 385 -30.83 7.22 -8.69
N LYS A 386 -31.31 6.02 -9.02
CA LYS A 386 -32.71 5.67 -8.80
C LYS A 386 -32.94 5.36 -7.33
N ARG A 387 -33.91 6.05 -6.73
CA ARG A 387 -34.35 5.80 -5.35
C ARG A 387 -34.96 4.39 -5.25
N LEU A 388 -34.42 3.58 -4.36
CA LEU A 388 -34.83 2.20 -4.10
C LEU A 388 -35.83 2.12 -2.94
N ALA A 389 -35.54 2.78 -1.82
CA ALA A 389 -36.37 2.78 -0.63
C ALA A 389 -36.02 3.94 0.31
N ASP A 390 -36.99 4.38 1.09
CA ASP A 390 -36.77 5.33 2.18
C ASP A 390 -36.26 4.61 3.42
N LEU A 391 -35.31 5.24 4.12
CA LEU A 391 -34.90 4.75 5.42
C LEU A 391 -35.94 5.19 6.46
N PRO A 392 -36.35 4.30 7.38
CA PRO A 392 -37.08 4.74 8.55
C PRO A 392 -36.22 5.68 9.39
N ALA A 393 -36.84 6.45 10.29
CA ALA A 393 -36.16 7.36 11.21
C ALA A 393 -35.39 6.59 12.31
N LEU A 394 -34.41 5.77 11.92
CA LEU A 394 -33.58 4.94 12.78
C LEU A 394 -32.82 5.82 13.76
N LYS A 395 -33.03 5.61 15.06
CA LYS A 395 -32.22 6.21 16.11
C LYS A 395 -30.82 5.60 16.10
N PRO A 396 -29.83 6.26 16.76
CA PRO A 396 -28.51 5.68 17.00
C PRO A 396 -28.57 4.21 17.45
N GLY A 397 -27.90 3.33 16.70
CA GLY A 397 -27.82 1.90 16.99
C GLY A 397 -29.00 1.04 16.52
N GLU A 398 -30.15 1.64 16.15
CA GLU A 398 -31.29 0.91 15.59
C GLU A 398 -31.00 0.40 14.18
N SER A 399 -31.71 -0.65 13.77
CA SER A 399 -31.57 -1.27 12.45
C SER A 399 -32.93 -1.50 11.81
N ALA A 400 -32.98 -1.46 10.48
CA ALA A 400 -34.14 -1.90 9.70
C ALA A 400 -33.70 -2.82 8.57
N ALA A 401 -34.50 -3.86 8.31
CA ALA A 401 -34.37 -4.68 7.10
C ALA A 401 -35.15 -4.01 5.98
N ILE A 402 -34.49 -3.83 4.83
CA ILE A 402 -35.06 -3.17 3.66
C ILE A 402 -35.01 -4.16 2.50
N ASP A 403 -36.15 -4.37 1.87
CA ASP A 403 -36.23 -5.20 0.67
C ASP A 403 -35.49 -4.49 -0.46
N VAL A 404 -34.38 -5.08 -0.90
CA VAL A 404 -33.64 -4.60 -2.07
C VAL A 404 -33.78 -5.69 -3.12
N LYS A 405 -34.36 -5.33 -4.27
CA LYS A 405 -34.46 -6.23 -5.43
C LYS A 405 -33.37 -5.84 -6.42
N PRO A 406 -32.13 -6.31 -6.25
CA PRO A 406 -31.03 -5.90 -7.10
C PRO A 406 -31.31 -6.34 -8.55
N THR A 407 -31.40 -5.38 -9.46
CA THR A 407 -31.44 -5.66 -10.90
C THR A 407 -30.01 -5.81 -11.38
N ARG A 408 -29.49 -7.03 -11.31
CA ARG A 408 -28.10 -7.35 -11.66
C ARG A 408 -27.97 -7.64 -13.14
N ASP A 409 -26.83 -7.24 -13.70
CA ASP A 409 -26.32 -7.78 -14.94
C ASP A 409 -25.21 -8.79 -14.60
N GLY A 410 -25.39 -10.05 -14.97
CA GLY A 410 -24.41 -11.10 -14.68
C GLY A 410 -24.05 -11.29 -13.20
N ASP A 411 -22.74 -11.28 -12.92
CA ASP A 411 -22.09 -11.56 -11.65
C ASP A 411 -21.52 -10.32 -10.94
N SER A 412 -21.78 -9.12 -11.47
CA SER A 412 -21.39 -7.87 -10.83
C SER A 412 -22.05 -7.70 -9.45
N ASP A 413 -21.33 -7.03 -8.55
CA ASP A 413 -21.92 -6.54 -7.32
C ASP A 413 -22.97 -5.48 -7.63
N TYR A 414 -23.96 -5.36 -6.75
CA TYR A 414 -24.98 -4.32 -6.85
C TYR A 414 -24.70 -3.24 -5.81
N PRO A 415 -23.99 -2.16 -6.17
CA PRO A 415 -23.71 -1.07 -5.25
C PRO A 415 -24.99 -0.29 -4.94
N VAL A 416 -25.23 -0.08 -3.64
CA VAL A 416 -26.28 0.78 -3.11
C VAL A 416 -25.67 1.90 -2.29
N PHE A 417 -26.30 3.06 -2.37
CA PHE A 417 -25.82 4.32 -1.79
C PHE A 417 -26.88 4.90 -0.85
N ILE A 418 -26.47 5.51 0.26
CA ILE A 418 -27.35 6.26 1.14
C ILE A 418 -27.09 7.76 0.99
N GLY A 419 -28.15 8.53 0.71
CA GLY A 419 -28.12 9.99 0.58
C GLY A 419 -29.37 10.65 1.19
N ALA A 420 -29.26 11.93 1.54
CA ALA A 420 -30.38 12.72 2.11
C ALA A 420 -31.23 13.45 1.04
N GLU A 421 -30.70 13.60 -0.18
CA GLU A 421 -31.34 14.25 -1.32
C GLU A 421 -31.15 13.39 -2.57
N GLY A 422 -31.89 13.69 -3.66
CA GLY A 422 -31.70 13.01 -4.93
C GLY A 422 -30.25 13.12 -5.40
N VAL A 423 -29.56 11.99 -5.51
CA VAL A 423 -28.14 11.93 -5.86
C VAL A 423 -27.97 11.95 -7.38
N ASP A 424 -27.11 12.84 -7.88
CA ASP A 424 -26.66 12.81 -9.28
C ASP A 424 -25.82 11.54 -9.50
N PRO A 425 -26.16 10.66 -10.47
CA PRO A 425 -25.37 9.47 -10.78
C PRO A 425 -23.88 9.77 -11.01
N LYS A 426 -23.55 10.94 -11.57
CA LYS A 426 -22.15 11.35 -11.82
C LYS A 426 -21.40 11.75 -10.56
N ALA A 427 -22.10 12.13 -9.50
CA ALA A 427 -21.52 12.56 -8.23
C ALA A 427 -21.92 11.66 -7.04
N ILE A 428 -22.58 10.52 -7.31
CA ILE A 428 -23.21 9.70 -6.27
C ILE A 428 -22.24 9.26 -5.18
N VAL A 429 -21.00 8.89 -5.52
CA VAL A 429 -20.02 8.49 -4.51
C VAL A 429 -19.52 9.69 -3.71
N THR A 430 -19.46 10.88 -4.31
CA THR A 430 -19.08 12.13 -3.66
C THR A 430 -20.16 12.59 -2.67
N ASP A 431 -21.43 12.51 -3.06
CA ASP A 431 -22.54 13.11 -2.32
C ASP A 431 -23.27 12.14 -1.38
N CYS A 432 -23.15 10.83 -1.60
CA CYS A 432 -23.65 9.85 -0.62
C CYS A 432 -22.85 9.92 0.69
N VAL A 433 -23.47 9.52 1.79
CA VAL A 433 -22.80 9.40 3.10
C VAL A 433 -22.31 7.99 3.38
N ALA A 434 -22.85 6.98 2.70
CA ALA A 434 -22.45 5.59 2.86
C ALA A 434 -22.75 4.80 1.60
N TRP A 435 -22.00 3.72 1.38
CA TRP A 435 -22.30 2.74 0.36
C TRP A 435 -22.01 1.31 0.83
N PHE A 436 -22.67 0.38 0.16
CA PHE A 436 -22.47 -1.05 0.32
C PHE A 436 -22.66 -1.74 -1.02
N ALA A 437 -21.82 -2.72 -1.31
CA ALA A 437 -21.95 -3.56 -2.48
C ALA A 437 -22.65 -4.85 -2.07
N ILE A 438 -23.88 -5.04 -2.54
CA ILE A 438 -24.56 -6.32 -2.34
C ILE A 438 -23.83 -7.34 -3.22
N PRO A 439 -23.26 -8.40 -2.63
CA PRO A 439 -22.46 -9.35 -3.40
C PRO A 439 -23.25 -9.91 -4.58
N GLY A 440 -22.57 -10.02 -5.73
CA GLY A 440 -23.02 -10.78 -6.89
C GLY A 440 -23.44 -12.21 -6.52
N GLY A 441 -24.10 -12.91 -7.45
CA GLY A 441 -24.39 -14.33 -7.23
C GLY A 441 -23.09 -15.15 -7.34
N ASP A 442 -22.96 -16.22 -6.57
CA ASP A 442 -21.91 -17.23 -6.77
C ASP A 442 -22.18 -17.96 -8.10
N ARG A 443 -21.71 -17.37 -9.19
CA ARG A 443 -21.61 -18.05 -10.48
C ARG A 443 -20.22 -17.86 -11.01
N GLU A 444 -19.74 -18.89 -11.70
CA GLU A 444 -18.51 -18.76 -12.44
C GLU A 444 -18.61 -17.53 -13.37
N PRO A 445 -17.54 -16.71 -13.44
CA PRO A 445 -17.39 -15.62 -14.38
C PRO A 445 -17.95 -16.01 -15.74
N MET A 446 -18.58 -15.07 -16.43
CA MET A 446 -19.27 -15.32 -17.70
C MET A 446 -18.35 -16.10 -18.65
N GLN A 447 -18.57 -17.41 -18.77
CA GLN A 447 -17.78 -18.27 -19.63
C GLN A 447 -18.00 -17.78 -21.07
N PRO A 448 -16.95 -17.51 -21.85
CA PRO A 448 -17.10 -17.46 -23.30
C PRO A 448 -17.74 -18.78 -23.71
N LYS A 449 -18.96 -18.75 -24.27
CA LYS A 449 -19.62 -19.99 -24.69
C LYS A 449 -18.68 -20.73 -25.62
N LYS A 450 -18.37 -21.97 -25.26
CA LYS A 450 -17.73 -22.93 -26.17
C LYS A 450 -18.55 -22.93 -27.47
N PRO A 451 -17.92 -22.70 -28.63
CA PRO A 451 -18.64 -22.80 -29.89
C PRO A 451 -18.95 -24.26 -30.18
N ASP A 452 -19.99 -24.47 -30.97
CA ASP A 452 -20.24 -25.77 -31.59
C ASP A 452 -19.13 -26.13 -32.59
N SER A 453 -18.46 -25.14 -33.20
CA SER A 453 -17.25 -25.32 -34.01
C SER A 453 -16.40 -24.05 -34.12
N LEU A 454 -15.07 -24.23 -34.20
CA LEU A 454 -14.13 -23.15 -34.49
C LEU A 454 -13.97 -22.98 -36.01
N PRO A 455 -13.83 -21.75 -36.56
CA PRO A 455 -13.50 -21.56 -37.96
C PRO A 455 -12.15 -22.22 -38.26
N LYS A 456 -12.05 -23.02 -39.32
CA LYS A 456 -10.79 -23.70 -39.69
C LYS A 456 -9.81 -22.66 -40.23
N ILE A 457 -8.82 -22.31 -39.43
CA ILE A 457 -7.72 -21.44 -39.84
C ILE A 457 -6.42 -22.25 -39.87
N GLN A 458 -5.66 -22.13 -40.96
CA GLN A 458 -4.34 -22.75 -41.08
C GLN A 458 -3.25 -21.74 -40.71
N ALA A 459 -2.73 -21.86 -39.50
CA ALA A 459 -1.60 -21.05 -39.08
C ALA A 459 -0.32 -21.53 -39.79
N SER A 460 0.42 -20.59 -40.37
CA SER A 460 1.75 -20.83 -40.92
C SER A 460 2.82 -20.20 -40.03
N VAL A 461 3.92 -20.92 -39.84
CA VAL A 461 5.06 -20.45 -39.05
C VAL A 461 6.25 -20.34 -39.99
N ALA A 462 6.87 -19.16 -40.04
CA ALA A 462 8.11 -18.91 -40.77
C ALA A 462 9.11 -18.23 -39.85
N GLN A 463 10.39 -18.56 -40.01
CA GLN A 463 11.46 -17.83 -39.36
C GLN A 463 11.95 -16.72 -40.30
N THR A 464 12.07 -15.50 -39.79
CA THR A 464 12.61 -14.36 -40.53
C THR A 464 14.14 -14.43 -40.59
N GLU A 465 14.76 -13.67 -41.50
CA GLU A 465 16.23 -13.67 -41.68
C GLU A 465 16.99 -13.24 -40.42
N ASP A 466 16.38 -12.37 -39.61
CA ASP A 466 16.89 -11.87 -38.34
C ASP A 466 16.51 -12.76 -37.14
N GLY A 467 15.93 -13.94 -37.39
CA GLY A 467 15.74 -15.00 -36.40
C GLY A 467 14.40 -15.00 -35.64
N ALA A 468 13.51 -14.04 -35.87
CA ALA A 468 12.18 -14.02 -35.26
C ALA A 468 11.23 -15.07 -35.88
N LEU A 469 10.26 -15.53 -35.10
CA LEU A 469 9.22 -16.45 -35.54
C LEU A 469 7.96 -15.67 -35.88
N ARG A 470 7.60 -15.67 -37.17
CA ARG A 470 6.37 -15.07 -37.68
C ARG A 470 5.28 -16.14 -37.76
N VAL A 471 4.19 -15.94 -37.03
CA VAL A 471 2.97 -16.76 -37.12
C VAL A 471 1.91 -15.98 -37.91
N SER A 472 1.51 -16.49 -39.06
CA SER A 472 0.52 -15.86 -39.95
C SER A 472 -0.73 -16.72 -40.09
N GLY A 473 -1.81 -16.16 -40.65
CA GLY A 473 -3.08 -16.88 -40.75
C GLY A 473 -3.73 -17.04 -39.38
N VAL A 474 -3.80 -15.96 -38.61
CA VAL A 474 -4.26 -15.95 -37.21
C VAL A 474 -5.37 -14.90 -36.99
N GLY A 475 -6.10 -14.57 -38.05
CA GLY A 475 -7.12 -13.52 -38.04
C GLY A 475 -7.60 -13.21 -39.45
N VAL A 476 -7.79 -11.92 -39.74
CA VAL A 476 -8.08 -11.43 -41.10
C VAL A 476 -6.83 -11.50 -41.98
N GLU A 477 -7.00 -11.38 -43.30
CA GLU A 477 -5.88 -11.32 -44.25
C GLU A 477 -4.87 -10.24 -43.84
N GLY A 478 -3.58 -10.56 -43.94
CA GLY A 478 -2.49 -9.66 -43.52
C GLY A 478 -2.15 -9.71 -42.02
N THR A 479 -2.93 -10.39 -41.19
CA THR A 479 -2.63 -10.54 -39.75
C THR A 479 -1.41 -11.44 -39.53
N TYR A 480 -0.47 -11.00 -38.70
CA TYR A 480 0.62 -11.83 -38.20
C TYR A 480 1.06 -11.46 -36.79
N LEU A 481 1.65 -12.43 -36.11
CA LEU A 481 2.30 -12.29 -34.81
C LEU A 481 3.80 -12.50 -35.00
N LEU A 482 4.62 -11.68 -34.36
CA LEU A 482 6.07 -11.83 -34.40
C LEU A 482 6.58 -12.15 -32.99
N PHE A 483 7.30 -13.26 -32.86
CA PHE A 483 7.94 -13.67 -31.61
C PHE A 483 9.46 -13.57 -31.75
N ARG A 484 10.09 -12.86 -30.83
CA ARG A 484 11.54 -12.67 -30.77
C ARG A 484 12.00 -12.80 -29.34
N ASP A 485 13.17 -13.40 -29.13
CA ASP A 485 13.78 -13.54 -27.81
C ASP A 485 12.79 -14.06 -26.75
N GLY A 486 11.96 -15.03 -27.13
CA GLY A 486 11.02 -15.70 -26.23
C GLY A 486 9.76 -14.91 -25.86
N VAL A 487 9.52 -13.74 -26.45
CA VAL A 487 8.34 -12.89 -26.17
C VAL A 487 7.58 -12.51 -27.45
N LEU A 488 6.31 -12.16 -27.30
CA LEU A 488 5.48 -11.61 -28.37
C LEU A 488 5.88 -10.15 -28.66
N GLU A 489 6.62 -9.93 -29.73
CA GLU A 489 7.14 -8.61 -30.13
C GLU A 489 6.08 -7.75 -30.79
N GLN A 490 5.29 -8.34 -31.70
CA GLN A 490 4.30 -7.60 -32.49
C GLN A 490 3.00 -8.36 -32.66
N VAL A 491 1.91 -7.60 -32.63
CA VAL A 491 0.58 -8.02 -33.06
C VAL A 491 0.17 -7.09 -34.21
N HIS A 492 0.44 -7.54 -35.43
CA HIS A 492 0.07 -6.80 -36.63
C HIS A 492 -1.33 -7.21 -37.06
N TYR A 493 -2.26 -6.26 -37.00
CA TYR A 493 -3.67 -6.50 -37.27
C TYR A 493 -4.25 -5.28 -38.00
N ASN A 494 -5.03 -5.54 -39.06
CA ASN A 494 -5.67 -4.49 -39.85
C ASN A 494 -4.71 -3.39 -40.37
N GLY A 495 -3.49 -3.79 -40.77
CA GLY A 495 -2.49 -2.89 -41.36
C GLY A 495 -1.66 -2.08 -40.37
N ARG A 496 -1.78 -2.32 -39.05
CA ARG A 496 -1.01 -1.62 -38.01
C ARG A 496 -0.62 -2.54 -36.86
N ASP A 497 0.30 -2.07 -36.02
CA ASP A 497 0.71 -2.77 -34.82
C ASP A 497 -0.10 -2.30 -33.60
N LEU A 498 -0.69 -3.27 -32.89
CA LEU A 498 -1.46 -3.01 -31.67
C LEU A 498 -0.58 -3.02 -30.41
N LEU A 499 0.55 -3.73 -30.43
CA LEU A 499 1.57 -3.66 -29.38
C LEU A 499 2.60 -2.56 -29.71
N ALA A 500 2.95 -1.76 -28.71
CA ALA A 500 3.98 -0.73 -28.78
C ALA A 500 5.27 -1.11 -28.03
N ALA A 501 5.20 -2.07 -27.11
CA ALA A 501 6.36 -2.71 -26.49
C ALA A 501 6.02 -4.16 -26.09
N PRO A 502 6.98 -5.11 -26.22
CA PRO A 502 6.76 -6.49 -25.86
C PRO A 502 6.52 -6.67 -24.35
N PRO A 503 5.78 -7.71 -23.94
CA PRO A 503 5.62 -8.08 -22.55
C PRO A 503 6.93 -8.56 -21.95
N ARG A 504 7.30 -7.95 -20.83
CA ARG A 504 8.49 -8.29 -20.04
C ARG A 504 8.08 -8.65 -18.62
N PHE A 505 8.65 -9.72 -18.07
CA PHE A 505 8.54 -9.97 -16.64
C PHE A 505 9.21 -8.81 -15.89
N THR A 506 8.52 -8.22 -14.92
CA THR A 506 9.03 -7.12 -14.10
C THR A 506 8.81 -7.41 -12.64
N MET A 507 9.82 -7.09 -11.85
CA MET A 507 9.75 -7.05 -10.40
C MET A 507 9.62 -5.62 -9.85
N TYR A 508 9.67 -4.62 -10.72
CA TYR A 508 9.78 -3.21 -10.38
C TYR A 508 8.45 -2.48 -10.54
N ARG A 509 8.20 -1.54 -9.63
CA ARG A 509 7.22 -0.45 -9.76
C ARG A 509 7.88 0.85 -9.31
N ALA A 510 7.34 2.00 -9.71
CA ALA A 510 7.80 3.28 -9.20
C ALA A 510 7.59 3.32 -7.67
N ARG A 511 8.63 3.71 -6.92
CA ARG A 511 8.56 3.73 -5.45
C ARG A 511 7.43 4.63 -4.97
N ILE A 512 6.74 4.24 -3.90
CA ILE A 512 5.84 5.14 -3.16
C ILE A 512 6.54 5.71 -1.93
N ASN A 513 6.00 6.79 -1.37
CA ASN A 513 6.62 7.42 -0.19
C ASN A 513 6.79 6.46 1.00
N ASN A 514 5.83 5.55 1.21
CA ASN A 514 5.83 4.57 2.29
C ASN A 514 6.90 3.48 2.15
N ASP A 515 7.52 3.29 0.98
CA ASP A 515 8.53 2.26 0.75
C ASP A 515 9.86 2.55 1.46
N ARG A 516 9.96 3.52 2.39
CA ARG A 516 11.20 3.89 3.11
C ARG A 516 11.96 2.69 3.70
N TYR A 517 11.25 1.65 4.10
CA TYR A 517 11.82 0.45 4.70
C TYR A 517 12.52 -0.50 3.70
N ILE A 518 12.29 -0.33 2.39
CA ILE A 518 12.84 -1.20 1.32
C ILE A 518 13.41 -0.44 0.12
N LYS A 519 13.02 0.81 -0.14
CA LYS A 519 13.39 1.56 -1.35
C LYS A 519 14.90 1.79 -1.51
N ASP A 520 15.63 1.91 -0.40
CA ASP A 520 17.08 2.12 -0.40
C ASP A 520 17.87 0.79 -0.34
N SER A 521 17.17 -0.35 -0.24
CA SER A 521 17.80 -1.66 -0.30
C SER A 521 18.58 -1.84 -1.61
N ALA A 522 19.66 -2.62 -1.54
CA ALA A 522 20.40 -3.01 -2.74
C ALA A 522 19.47 -3.75 -3.72
N THR A 523 18.53 -4.52 -3.18
CA THR A 523 17.51 -5.25 -3.93
C THR A 523 16.68 -4.32 -4.79
N TRP A 524 15.91 -3.42 -4.19
CA TRP A 524 15.00 -2.54 -4.92
C TRP A 524 15.70 -1.67 -5.97
N ARG A 525 16.84 -1.06 -5.63
CA ARG A 525 17.62 -0.21 -6.55
C ARG A 525 18.09 -0.97 -7.78
N SER A 526 18.36 -2.27 -7.63
CA SER A 526 18.86 -3.10 -8.72
C SER A 526 17.75 -3.50 -9.71
N LEU A 527 16.48 -3.56 -9.26
CA LEU A 527 15.33 -3.97 -10.07
C LEU A 527 14.97 -2.97 -11.17
N LYS A 528 15.30 -1.66 -11.00
CA LYS A 528 15.11 -0.64 -12.04
C LYS A 528 15.81 -1.02 -13.36
N ASN A 529 16.95 -1.72 -13.25
CA ASN A 529 17.78 -2.15 -14.37
C ASN A 529 17.58 -3.62 -14.72
N GLN A 530 16.48 -4.24 -14.28
CA GLN A 530 16.17 -5.62 -14.63
C GLN A 530 15.89 -5.73 -16.14
N GLY A 531 16.60 -6.63 -16.80
CA GLY A 531 16.32 -7.12 -18.13
C GLY A 531 15.84 -8.57 -18.12
N ASN A 532 15.50 -9.07 -19.30
CA ASN A 532 14.99 -10.41 -19.52
C ASN A 532 15.72 -10.99 -20.72
N ARG A 533 16.34 -12.15 -20.53
CA ARG A 533 17.20 -12.80 -21.52
C ARG A 533 16.63 -14.15 -21.92
N CYS A 534 16.46 -14.34 -23.21
CA CYS A 534 16.10 -15.64 -23.77
C CYS A 534 17.32 -16.56 -23.82
N LEU A 535 17.20 -17.74 -23.23
CA LEU A 535 18.21 -18.80 -23.28
C LEU A 535 17.94 -19.77 -24.42
N SER A 536 16.67 -20.06 -24.69
CA SER A 536 16.26 -20.83 -25.86
C SER A 536 14.81 -20.55 -26.21
N MET A 537 14.50 -20.57 -27.50
CA MET A 537 13.14 -20.45 -28.02
C MET A 537 12.90 -21.60 -29.00
N LYS A 538 11.92 -22.45 -28.70
CA LYS A 538 11.50 -23.58 -29.54
C LYS A 538 10.03 -23.44 -29.87
N TRP A 539 9.58 -24.06 -30.95
CA TRP A 539 8.15 -24.08 -31.28
C TRP A 539 7.70 -25.46 -31.76
N ARG A 540 6.40 -25.73 -31.63
CA ARG A 540 5.74 -26.91 -32.17
C ARG A 540 4.34 -26.57 -32.66
N LYS A 541 3.88 -27.30 -33.68
CA LYS A 541 2.48 -27.26 -34.13
C LYS A 541 1.69 -28.32 -33.38
N LEU A 542 0.50 -27.98 -32.91
CA LEU A 542 -0.43 -28.93 -32.32
C LEU A 542 -1.37 -29.46 -33.41
N GLU A 543 -1.34 -30.76 -33.64
CA GLU A 543 -2.20 -31.44 -34.62
C GLU A 543 -3.63 -31.62 -34.06
N GLY A 544 -4.65 -31.40 -34.89
CA GLY A 544 -6.07 -31.52 -34.52
C GLY A 544 -7.00 -30.79 -35.50
N ASP A 545 -8.27 -30.62 -35.12
CA ASP A 545 -9.28 -29.92 -35.94
C ASP A 545 -8.97 -28.42 -36.15
N GLN A 546 -8.08 -27.85 -35.33
CA GLN A 546 -7.58 -26.47 -35.41
C GLN A 546 -6.07 -26.46 -35.14
N GLU A 547 -5.32 -25.76 -35.99
CA GLU A 547 -3.86 -25.70 -35.87
C GLU A 547 -3.45 -24.62 -34.87
N ALA A 548 -3.16 -25.04 -33.64
CA ALA A 548 -2.53 -24.16 -32.65
C ALA A 548 -1.00 -24.23 -32.76
N VAL A 549 -0.32 -23.12 -32.50
CA VAL A 549 1.14 -23.04 -32.46
C VAL A 549 1.58 -22.79 -31.03
N GLN A 550 2.50 -23.61 -30.52
CA GLN A 550 3.11 -23.42 -29.22
C GLN A 550 4.56 -23.00 -29.35
N ILE A 551 4.96 -21.97 -28.60
CA ILE A 551 6.33 -21.49 -28.51
C ILE A 551 6.75 -21.59 -27.04
N ILE A 552 7.88 -22.24 -26.80
CA ILE A 552 8.41 -22.54 -25.46
C ILE A 552 9.73 -21.80 -25.34
N ALA A 553 9.79 -20.86 -24.41
CA ALA A 553 10.95 -20.02 -24.19
C ALA A 553 11.51 -20.25 -22.79
N GLU A 554 12.77 -20.64 -22.71
CA GLU A 554 13.53 -20.66 -21.46
C GLU A 554 14.17 -19.29 -21.26
N MET A 555 13.92 -18.68 -20.13
CA MET A 555 14.25 -17.30 -19.85
C MET A 555 14.99 -17.17 -18.52
N GLU A 556 15.77 -16.10 -18.40
CA GLU A 556 16.27 -15.64 -17.12
C GLU A 556 16.25 -14.12 -17.04
N THR A 557 16.15 -13.58 -15.84
CA THR A 557 16.36 -12.15 -15.63
C THR A 557 17.85 -11.86 -15.59
N ASP A 558 18.28 -10.80 -16.26
CA ASP A 558 19.60 -10.19 -16.10
C ASP A 558 19.46 -8.77 -15.54
N GLY A 559 20.57 -8.19 -15.08
CA GLY A 559 20.49 -7.03 -14.20
C GLY A 559 19.80 -7.39 -12.87
N GLY A 560 19.93 -6.54 -11.86
CA GLY A 560 19.40 -6.88 -10.53
C GLY A 560 20.26 -7.86 -9.71
N ASN A 561 19.98 -7.96 -8.42
CA ASN A 561 20.58 -8.93 -7.50
C ASN A 561 19.59 -10.06 -7.10
N VAL A 562 18.40 -10.12 -7.71
CA VAL A 562 17.38 -11.15 -7.46
C VAL A 562 17.07 -11.90 -8.76
N PRO A 563 17.96 -12.80 -9.22
CA PRO A 563 17.74 -13.47 -10.49
C PRO A 563 16.57 -14.45 -10.43
N TYR A 564 15.80 -14.52 -11.51
CA TYR A 564 14.81 -15.55 -11.78
C TYR A 564 15.22 -16.36 -13.00
N LYS A 565 14.96 -17.67 -12.94
CA LYS A 565 14.85 -18.52 -14.13
C LYS A 565 13.39 -18.86 -14.31
N TYR A 566 12.90 -18.76 -15.53
CA TYR A 566 11.50 -18.98 -15.80
C TYR A 566 11.29 -19.49 -17.21
N THR A 567 10.20 -20.22 -17.40
CA THR A 567 9.82 -20.75 -18.72
C THR A 567 8.51 -20.09 -19.12
N LEU A 568 8.44 -19.54 -20.33
CA LEU A 568 7.20 -19.03 -20.92
C LEU A 568 6.71 -19.99 -22.00
N VAL A 569 5.42 -20.29 -21.98
CA VAL A 569 4.73 -21.08 -22.99
C VAL A 569 3.67 -20.20 -23.64
N TRP A 570 3.91 -19.85 -24.90
CA TRP A 570 2.97 -19.11 -25.71
C TRP A 570 2.12 -20.08 -26.53
N THR A 571 0.79 -19.96 -26.48
CA THR A 571 -0.10 -20.75 -27.34
C THR A 571 -0.92 -19.82 -28.21
N VAL A 572 -0.71 -19.89 -29.52
CA VAL A 572 -1.46 -19.14 -30.52
C VAL A 572 -2.59 -20.02 -31.07
N LEU A 573 -3.82 -19.53 -30.94
CA LEU A 573 -5.01 -20.12 -31.54
C LEU A 573 -5.88 -19.00 -32.13
N MET A 574 -5.91 -18.92 -33.46
CA MET A 574 -6.61 -17.84 -34.18
C MET A 574 -6.16 -16.47 -33.64
N ASN A 575 -7.10 -15.59 -33.28
CA ASN A 575 -6.85 -14.25 -32.76
C ASN A 575 -6.52 -14.19 -31.26
N THR A 576 -6.23 -15.34 -30.63
CA THR A 576 -5.93 -15.41 -29.19
C THR A 576 -4.54 -15.99 -28.97
N VAL A 577 -3.79 -15.38 -28.07
CA VAL A 577 -2.45 -15.78 -27.66
C VAL A 577 -2.43 -15.91 -26.15
N THR A 578 -2.21 -17.11 -25.61
CA THR A 578 -1.91 -17.27 -24.18
C THR A 578 -0.42 -17.19 -23.93
N CYS A 579 -0.03 -16.66 -22.77
CA CYS A 579 1.31 -16.68 -22.21
C CYS A 579 1.19 -17.27 -20.81
N GLU A 580 1.72 -18.46 -20.59
CA GLU A 580 1.75 -19.12 -19.29
C GLU A 580 3.20 -19.26 -18.83
N GLY A 581 3.50 -18.97 -17.57
CA GLY A 581 4.84 -18.98 -17.06
C GLY A 581 5.00 -19.70 -15.73
N VAL A 582 6.13 -20.39 -15.56
CA VAL A 582 6.61 -20.87 -14.25
C VAL A 582 7.91 -20.15 -13.89
N PHE A 583 7.96 -19.56 -12.70
CA PHE A 583 9.01 -18.65 -12.27
C PHE A 583 9.72 -19.18 -11.03
N TYR A 584 11.05 -19.24 -11.08
CA TYR A 584 11.88 -19.78 -10.01
C TYR A 584 12.95 -18.77 -9.55
N PRO A 585 12.79 -18.16 -8.37
CA PRO A 585 13.80 -17.26 -7.83
C PRO A 585 15.09 -18.02 -7.53
N GLN A 586 16.22 -17.37 -7.76
CA GLN A 586 17.56 -17.86 -7.44
C GLN A 586 18.10 -17.25 -6.12
N SER A 587 17.31 -16.42 -5.43
CA SER A 587 17.66 -15.78 -4.16
C SER A 587 16.40 -15.54 -3.31
N PRO A 588 15.75 -16.59 -2.79
CA PRO A 588 14.41 -16.50 -2.20
C PRO A 588 14.34 -15.69 -0.91
N GLU A 589 13.11 -15.31 -0.52
CA GLU A 589 12.70 -14.61 0.70
C GLU A 589 13.01 -13.10 0.83
N GLU A 590 13.47 -12.45 -0.24
CA GLU A 590 13.52 -10.99 -0.37
C GLU A 590 12.13 -10.39 -0.64
N ILE A 591 11.86 -9.21 -0.09
CA ILE A 591 10.63 -8.45 -0.37
C ILE A 591 10.78 -7.77 -1.73
N ILE A 592 9.79 -7.98 -2.61
CA ILE A 592 9.76 -7.47 -3.97
C ILE A 592 8.57 -6.51 -4.15
N PRO A 593 8.75 -5.38 -4.89
CA PRO A 593 7.66 -4.46 -5.16
C PRO A 593 6.45 -5.09 -5.84
N ARG A 594 6.70 -5.89 -6.88
CA ARG A 594 5.73 -6.39 -7.84
C ARG A 594 6.20 -7.75 -8.39
N LEU A 595 5.29 -8.61 -8.79
CA LEU A 595 5.55 -9.77 -9.64
C LEU A 595 4.51 -9.76 -10.75
N GLY A 596 4.93 -9.52 -11.99
CA GLY A 596 3.98 -9.38 -13.10
C GLY A 596 4.66 -9.17 -14.45
N PHE A 597 3.85 -8.86 -15.46
CA PHE A 597 4.31 -8.42 -16.76
C PHE A 597 4.05 -6.93 -16.94
N GLU A 598 4.98 -6.24 -17.58
CA GLU A 598 4.79 -4.90 -18.12
C GLU A 598 4.89 -4.96 -19.64
N LEU A 599 4.00 -4.26 -20.33
CA LEU A 599 4.01 -4.12 -21.78
C LEU A 599 3.45 -2.75 -22.16
N ALA A 600 3.51 -2.40 -23.45
CA ALA A 600 2.80 -1.24 -23.95
C ALA A 600 1.98 -1.58 -25.19
N VAL A 601 0.83 -0.92 -25.32
CA VAL A 601 -0.05 -0.98 -26.48
C VAL A 601 -0.04 0.35 -27.21
N ASN A 602 -0.55 0.34 -28.44
CA ASN A 602 -0.69 1.55 -29.25
C ASN A 602 -1.48 2.63 -28.49
N LYS A 603 -0.98 3.87 -28.44
CA LYS A 603 -1.61 5.00 -27.73
C LYS A 603 -3.06 5.25 -28.15
N ALA A 604 -3.42 4.92 -29.40
CA ALA A 604 -4.78 5.08 -29.89
C ALA A 604 -5.81 4.25 -29.11
N LEU A 605 -5.39 3.14 -28.48
CA LEU A 605 -6.23 2.32 -27.61
C LEU A 605 -6.38 3.00 -26.24
N ASP A 606 -7.21 4.03 -26.18
CA ASP A 606 -7.33 4.96 -25.05
C ASP A 606 -8.57 4.74 -24.18
N THR A 607 -9.51 3.92 -24.64
CA THR A 607 -10.73 3.59 -23.92
C THR A 607 -10.58 2.22 -23.27
N VAL A 608 -10.71 2.17 -21.95
CA VAL A 608 -10.50 0.99 -21.11
C VAL A 608 -11.85 0.50 -20.57
N HIS A 609 -12.14 -0.77 -20.79
CA HIS A 609 -13.24 -1.49 -20.16
C HIS A 609 -12.67 -2.59 -19.29
N TYR A 610 -13.22 -2.82 -18.10
CA TYR A 610 -12.72 -3.89 -17.22
C TYR A 610 -13.78 -4.45 -16.28
N ASP A 611 -13.60 -5.72 -15.91
CA ASP A 611 -14.29 -6.41 -14.82
C ASP A 611 -13.27 -6.67 -13.70
N ALA A 612 -13.34 -5.83 -12.66
CA ALA A 612 -12.43 -5.86 -11.52
C ALA A 612 -13.04 -5.08 -10.35
N LEU A 613 -12.29 -4.98 -9.24
CA LEU A 613 -12.63 -4.03 -8.18
C LEU A 613 -12.40 -2.59 -8.63
N GLY A 614 -13.43 -1.74 -8.50
CA GLY A 614 -13.38 -0.31 -8.85
C GLY A 614 -14.44 0.52 -8.12
N PRO A 615 -14.67 1.79 -8.52
CA PRO A 615 -14.00 2.50 -9.62
C PRO A 615 -12.66 3.13 -9.23
N PHE A 616 -12.35 3.21 -7.93
CA PHE A 616 -11.14 3.85 -7.41
C PHE A 616 -9.93 2.93 -7.50
N GLU A 617 -8.73 3.52 -7.48
CA GLU A 617 -7.53 2.72 -7.28
C GLU A 617 -7.56 1.99 -5.94
N ASN A 618 -7.08 0.76 -5.99
CA ASN A 618 -7.10 -0.16 -4.88
C ASN A 618 -5.88 -1.08 -4.95
N TYR A 619 -5.45 -1.53 -3.78
CA TYR A 619 -4.26 -2.38 -3.58
C TYR A 619 -4.62 -3.47 -2.57
N VAL A 620 -3.79 -4.51 -2.46
CA VAL A 620 -4.04 -5.66 -1.58
C VAL A 620 -4.46 -5.28 -0.15
N ASP A 621 -3.89 -4.20 0.41
CA ASP A 621 -4.19 -3.69 1.76
C ASP A 621 -5.08 -2.43 1.79
N ARG A 622 -5.65 -2.03 0.65
CA ARG A 622 -6.58 -0.90 0.50
C ARG A 622 -7.57 -1.14 -0.65
N LYS A 623 -8.49 -2.09 -0.46
CA LYS A 623 -9.54 -2.45 -1.44
C LYS A 623 -10.97 -2.58 -0.90
N PHE A 624 -11.19 -2.36 0.39
CA PHE A 624 -12.52 -2.53 1.01
C PHE A 624 -13.55 -1.46 0.61
N HIS A 625 -13.12 -0.38 -0.05
CA HIS A 625 -13.96 0.73 -0.51
C HIS A 625 -14.47 0.60 -1.93
N THR A 626 -13.96 -0.38 -2.66
CA THR A 626 -14.36 -0.71 -4.02
C THR A 626 -15.32 -1.90 -4.04
N TRP A 627 -15.87 -2.16 -5.21
CA TRP A 627 -16.75 -3.29 -5.49
C TRP A 627 -16.50 -3.81 -6.90
N ARG A 628 -16.95 -5.03 -7.17
CA ARG A 628 -16.78 -5.64 -8.47
C ARG A 628 -17.91 -5.22 -9.42
N ASP A 629 -17.55 -4.66 -10.57
CA ASP A 629 -18.51 -4.24 -11.60
C ASP A 629 -17.79 -4.16 -12.95
N HIS A 630 -18.57 -3.90 -14.00
CA HIS A 630 -18.03 -3.52 -15.30
C HIS A 630 -17.85 -2.00 -15.36
N PHE A 631 -16.61 -1.57 -15.50
CA PHE A 631 -16.26 -0.16 -15.59
C PHE A 631 -15.82 0.21 -17.01
N THR A 632 -15.99 1.48 -17.37
CA THR A 632 -15.48 2.06 -18.60
C THR A 632 -14.92 3.44 -18.28
N CYS A 633 -13.68 3.68 -18.68
CA CYS A 633 -13.00 4.96 -18.49
C CYS A 633 -11.90 5.15 -19.53
N SER A 634 -11.33 6.33 -19.61
CA SER A 634 -10.14 6.59 -20.42
C SER A 634 -8.87 6.11 -19.70
N VAL A 635 -7.76 5.99 -20.44
CA VAL A 635 -6.41 5.82 -19.86
C VAL A 635 -6.07 6.97 -18.90
N GLU A 636 -6.53 8.20 -19.18
CA GLU A 636 -6.26 9.36 -18.34
C GLU A 636 -6.94 9.30 -16.97
N ASP A 637 -8.10 8.66 -16.88
CA ASP A 637 -8.86 8.52 -15.63
C ASP A 637 -8.16 7.65 -14.57
N PHE A 638 -7.16 6.85 -14.98
CA PHE A 638 -6.32 6.11 -14.04
C PHE A 638 -5.32 7.02 -13.31
N PHE A 639 -4.95 8.16 -13.89
CA PHE A 639 -3.86 8.99 -13.38
C PHE A 639 -4.27 9.80 -12.14
N MET A 640 -3.58 9.52 -11.03
CA MET A 640 -3.64 10.35 -9.83
C MET A 640 -2.35 11.18 -9.74
N PRO A 641 -2.42 12.52 -9.84
CA PRO A 641 -1.24 13.40 -9.80
C PRO A 641 -0.73 13.56 -8.37
N TYR A 642 -0.08 12.51 -7.85
CA TYR A 642 0.59 12.55 -6.56
C TYR A 642 1.72 13.60 -6.55
N PRO A 643 2.01 14.24 -5.40
CA PRO A 643 3.01 15.31 -5.29
C PRO A 643 4.40 14.94 -5.83
N GLU A 644 4.97 13.83 -5.37
CA GLU A 644 6.09 13.14 -6.04
C GLU A 644 5.50 12.07 -6.99
N THR A 645 6.08 11.93 -8.18
CA THR A 645 5.68 10.87 -9.11
C THR A 645 5.99 9.48 -8.56
N GLN A 646 4.99 8.59 -8.59
CA GLN A 646 5.05 7.26 -7.99
C GLN A 646 4.04 6.30 -8.64
N GLU A 647 3.97 5.06 -8.16
CA GLU A 647 2.95 4.08 -8.59
C GLU A 647 1.52 4.60 -8.32
N TYR A 648 0.64 4.42 -9.30
CA TYR A 648 -0.78 4.79 -9.23
C TYR A 648 -1.66 3.81 -10.01
N GLY A 649 -2.97 3.86 -9.76
CA GLY A 649 -3.96 3.35 -10.71
C GLY A 649 -4.24 1.84 -10.63
N ASN A 650 -3.64 1.09 -9.72
CA ASN A 650 -3.88 -0.35 -9.58
C ASN A 650 -5.36 -0.70 -9.36
N ARG A 651 -5.77 -1.86 -9.89
CA ARG A 651 -7.07 -2.50 -9.71
C ARG A 651 -6.83 -3.98 -9.38
N GLU A 652 -7.31 -4.41 -8.23
CA GLU A 652 -7.23 -5.80 -7.78
C GLU A 652 -8.41 -6.64 -8.31
N ASP A 653 -8.25 -7.95 -8.23
CA ASP A 653 -9.27 -8.96 -8.50
C ASP A 653 -9.92 -8.83 -9.91
N ALA A 654 -9.12 -8.55 -10.93
CA ALA A 654 -9.57 -8.42 -12.31
C ALA A 654 -9.73 -9.78 -12.99
N HIS A 655 -10.81 -9.93 -13.76
CA HIS A 655 -11.03 -11.09 -14.63
C HIS A 655 -10.65 -10.82 -16.07
N TRP A 656 -10.96 -9.61 -16.55
CA TRP A 656 -10.51 -9.14 -17.84
C TRP A 656 -10.38 -7.62 -17.83
N LEU A 657 -9.49 -7.12 -18.69
CA LEU A 657 -9.51 -5.74 -19.14
C LEU A 657 -9.44 -5.70 -20.67
N PHE A 658 -9.90 -4.62 -21.24
CA PHE A 658 -10.07 -4.48 -22.67
C PHE A 658 -9.78 -3.02 -23.06
N LEU A 659 -8.90 -2.80 -24.02
CA LEU A 659 -8.56 -1.49 -24.55
C LEU A 659 -8.96 -1.39 -26.01
N GLU A 660 -9.52 -0.26 -26.42
CA GLU A 660 -10.00 -0.02 -27.78
C GLU A 660 -9.83 1.43 -28.23
N ASP A 661 -9.92 1.65 -29.54
CA ASP A 661 -9.93 2.97 -30.17
C ASP A 661 -11.21 3.25 -30.98
N GLY A 662 -12.24 2.43 -30.76
CA GLY A 662 -13.49 2.46 -31.52
C GLY A 662 -13.52 1.60 -32.78
N GLU A 663 -12.36 1.14 -33.28
CA GLU A 663 -12.26 0.24 -34.43
C GLU A 663 -11.66 -1.12 -34.05
N ASP A 664 -10.44 -1.12 -33.51
CA ASP A 664 -9.75 -2.32 -33.06
C ASP A 664 -9.58 -2.34 -31.54
N SER A 665 -9.23 -3.51 -31.03
CA SER A 665 -9.17 -3.75 -29.60
C SER A 665 -8.19 -4.84 -29.18
N LEU A 666 -7.75 -4.75 -27.92
CA LEU A 666 -6.98 -5.77 -27.22
C LEU A 666 -7.66 -6.11 -25.89
N CYS A 667 -8.04 -7.38 -25.72
CA CYS A 667 -8.57 -7.93 -24.47
C CYS A 667 -7.50 -8.75 -23.76
N PHE A 668 -7.36 -8.55 -22.46
CA PHE A 668 -6.46 -9.29 -21.58
C PHE A 668 -7.26 -10.00 -20.49
N PHE A 669 -6.96 -11.27 -20.25
CA PHE A 669 -7.59 -12.09 -19.21
C PHE A 669 -6.64 -13.19 -18.74
N SER A 670 -6.97 -13.91 -17.66
CA SER A 670 -6.14 -15.02 -17.20
C SER A 670 -6.26 -16.24 -18.15
N PRO A 671 -5.15 -16.93 -18.51
CA PRO A 671 -5.21 -18.17 -19.27
C PRO A 671 -5.77 -19.33 -18.43
N VAL A 672 -5.71 -19.19 -17.10
CA VAL A 672 -6.30 -20.12 -16.14
C VAL A 672 -7.64 -19.56 -15.70
N TRP A 673 -8.69 -20.33 -15.94
CA TRP A 673 -10.06 -19.91 -15.69
C TRP A 673 -10.25 -19.54 -14.21
N ASN A 674 -10.99 -18.45 -13.97
CA ASN A 674 -11.35 -17.94 -12.65
C ASN A 674 -10.18 -17.57 -11.74
N ARG A 675 -8.97 -17.44 -12.28
CA ARG A 675 -7.83 -16.88 -11.55
C ARG A 675 -7.79 -15.37 -11.79
N PRO A 676 -8.12 -14.54 -10.80
CA PRO A 676 -8.00 -13.11 -10.95
C PRO A 676 -6.53 -12.67 -10.99
N PHE A 677 -6.31 -11.47 -11.49
CA PHE A 677 -5.00 -10.78 -11.49
C PHE A 677 -5.21 -9.30 -11.12
N ALA A 678 -4.14 -8.61 -10.74
CA ALA A 678 -4.18 -7.15 -10.58
C ALA A 678 -3.66 -6.47 -11.86
N PHE A 679 -4.11 -5.25 -12.14
CA PHE A 679 -3.61 -4.49 -13.28
C PHE A 679 -3.57 -2.99 -13.03
N SER A 680 -2.74 -2.29 -13.79
CA SER A 680 -2.81 -0.83 -13.95
C SER A 680 -2.59 -0.44 -15.40
N VAL A 681 -3.30 0.61 -15.84
CA VAL A 681 -3.16 1.22 -17.16
C VAL A 681 -2.57 2.60 -16.97
N ASN A 682 -1.37 2.80 -17.50
CA ASN A 682 -0.54 3.98 -17.23
C ASN A 682 -0.17 4.68 -18.54
N GLN A 683 0.04 5.99 -18.46
CA GLN A 683 0.58 6.78 -19.57
C GLN A 683 2.11 6.70 -19.69
N TRP A 684 2.79 6.20 -18.64
CA TRP A 684 4.25 6.11 -18.55
C TRP A 684 4.67 4.83 -17.85
N ASP A 685 5.86 4.30 -18.19
CA ASP A 685 6.46 3.18 -17.46
C ASP A 685 6.96 3.60 -16.07
N ALA A 686 7.23 2.59 -15.24
CA ALA A 686 7.70 2.80 -13.86
C ALA A 686 9.04 3.56 -13.76
N VAL A 687 9.90 3.47 -14.77
CA VAL A 687 11.21 4.15 -14.79
C VAL A 687 11.04 5.64 -15.04
N THR A 688 10.21 5.99 -16.02
CA THR A 688 9.84 7.35 -16.40
C THR A 688 9.13 8.06 -15.25
N LEU A 689 8.21 7.36 -14.57
CA LEU A 689 7.57 7.88 -13.35
C LEU A 689 8.61 8.20 -12.27
N PHE A 690 9.57 7.30 -12.03
CA PHE A 690 10.61 7.54 -11.04
C PHE A 690 11.55 8.72 -11.40
N ASP A 691 11.91 8.88 -12.67
CA ASP A 691 12.88 9.89 -13.10
C ASP A 691 12.30 11.31 -13.23
N ALA A 692 10.99 11.47 -13.42
CA ALA A 692 10.35 12.78 -13.60
C ALA A 692 10.29 13.63 -12.32
N THR A 693 10.31 13.01 -11.14
CA THR A 693 10.15 13.59 -9.78
C THR A 693 8.85 14.35 -9.49
N LEU A 694 8.29 15.09 -10.44
CA LEU A 694 7.00 15.79 -10.33
C LEU A 694 6.08 15.42 -11.51
N PRO A 695 4.75 15.38 -11.31
CA PRO A 695 3.80 15.12 -12.39
C PRO A 695 3.94 16.06 -13.60
N SER A 696 4.24 17.33 -13.33
CA SER A 696 4.41 18.37 -14.36
C SER A 696 5.68 18.23 -15.21
N LEU A 697 6.58 17.32 -14.84
CA LEU A 697 7.83 17.03 -15.55
C LEU A 697 7.75 15.72 -16.35
N LEU A 698 6.63 15.01 -16.30
CA LEU A 698 6.41 13.83 -17.13
C LEU A 698 6.38 14.25 -18.61
N PRO A 699 7.00 13.46 -19.50
CA PRO A 699 6.98 13.75 -20.93
C PRO A 699 5.58 13.51 -21.52
N GLU A 700 5.32 14.03 -22.72
CA GLU A 700 4.10 13.68 -23.45
C GLU A 700 4.03 12.15 -23.67
N PRO A 701 2.90 11.49 -23.34
CA PRO A 701 2.75 10.06 -23.55
C PRO A 701 2.84 9.69 -25.04
N ASP A 702 3.60 8.65 -25.38
CA ASP A 702 3.74 8.13 -26.74
C ASP A 702 3.05 6.76 -26.93
N LYS A 703 2.70 6.09 -25.83
CA LYS A 703 2.05 4.78 -25.78
C LYS A 703 1.23 4.61 -24.50
N THR A 704 0.43 3.54 -24.44
CA THR A 704 -0.30 3.15 -23.23
C THR A 704 0.41 1.96 -22.59
N TRP A 705 0.91 2.14 -21.38
CA TRP A 705 1.56 1.10 -20.59
C TRP A 705 0.54 0.27 -19.82
N LEU A 706 0.76 -1.04 -19.76
CA LEU A 706 -0.08 -1.98 -19.04
C LEU A 706 0.79 -2.82 -18.11
N HIS A 707 0.37 -2.92 -16.86
CA HIS A 707 0.90 -3.88 -15.90
C HIS A 707 -0.14 -4.97 -15.63
N LEU A 708 0.29 -6.23 -15.70
CA LEU A 708 -0.51 -7.42 -15.39
C LEU A 708 0.20 -8.17 -14.27
N ASP A 709 -0.37 -8.12 -13.07
CA ASP A 709 0.32 -8.48 -11.85
C ASP A 709 -0.26 -9.75 -11.22
N TYR A 710 0.64 -10.68 -10.88
CA TYR A 710 0.35 -11.78 -9.96
C TYR A 710 0.16 -11.26 -8.53
N ALA A 711 1.03 -10.34 -8.12
CA ALA A 711 1.01 -9.76 -6.79
C ALA A 711 1.80 -8.45 -6.73
N GLN A 712 1.38 -7.57 -5.83
CA GLN A 712 2.07 -6.32 -5.53
C GLN A 712 2.15 -6.13 -4.00
N THR A 713 3.29 -5.61 -3.52
CA THR A 713 3.45 -5.29 -2.09
C THR A 713 2.50 -4.14 -1.71
N GLY A 714 1.81 -4.29 -0.58
CA GLY A 714 0.84 -3.32 -0.06
C GLY A 714 1.42 -1.93 0.22
N LEU A 715 0.54 -0.94 0.38
CA LEU A 715 0.90 0.46 0.56
C LEU A 715 1.43 0.77 1.96
N GLY A 716 0.84 0.17 3.00
CA GLY A 716 1.15 0.45 4.39
C GLY A 716 1.01 1.94 4.77
N ASN A 717 1.79 2.37 5.75
CA ASN A 717 1.83 3.74 6.29
C ASN A 717 3.28 4.16 6.63
N GLY A 718 4.26 3.57 5.94
CA GLY A 718 5.69 3.53 6.33
C GLY A 718 6.48 4.84 6.32
N SER A 719 5.86 5.98 5.96
CA SER A 719 6.52 7.30 6.08
C SER A 719 6.70 7.76 7.52
N CYS A 720 5.71 7.52 8.39
CA CYS A 720 5.76 7.78 9.85
C CYS A 720 5.12 6.67 10.71
N GLY A 721 4.42 5.73 10.09
CA GLY A 721 3.67 4.67 10.76
C GLY A 721 4.09 3.26 10.35
N PRO A 722 3.22 2.26 10.54
CA PRO A 722 3.57 0.86 10.30
C PRO A 722 3.80 0.55 8.81
N ARG A 723 4.69 -0.40 8.57
CA ARG A 723 4.86 -1.07 7.28
C ARG A 723 3.60 -1.88 6.93
N PRO A 724 3.41 -2.32 5.67
CA PRO A 724 2.38 -3.31 5.34
C PRO A 724 2.50 -4.53 6.26
N TRP A 725 1.37 -5.17 6.55
CA TRP A 725 1.37 -6.45 7.28
C TRP A 725 2.09 -7.51 6.47
N ALA A 726 2.64 -8.52 7.16
CA ALA A 726 3.47 -9.54 6.52
C ALA A 726 2.75 -10.30 5.39
N GLU A 727 1.43 -10.50 5.52
CA GLU A 727 0.57 -11.11 4.50
C GLU A 727 0.35 -10.24 3.24
N HIS A 728 0.62 -8.95 3.34
CA HIS A 728 0.55 -7.98 2.23
C HIS A 728 1.94 -7.65 1.64
N LEU A 729 2.99 -8.32 2.11
CA LEU A 729 4.32 -8.23 1.52
C LEU A 729 4.49 -9.33 0.46
N VAL A 730 5.03 -8.97 -0.70
CA VAL A 730 5.36 -9.94 -1.73
C VAL A 730 6.80 -10.40 -1.53
N TYR A 731 6.97 -11.69 -1.27
CA TYR A 731 8.27 -12.33 -1.20
C TYR A 731 8.58 -13.01 -2.52
N ASN A 732 9.83 -12.97 -2.97
CA ASN A 732 10.24 -13.76 -4.13
C ASN A 732 10.24 -15.26 -3.80
N LYS A 733 9.19 -15.93 -4.22
CA LYS A 733 9.01 -17.38 -4.09
C LYS A 733 8.72 -17.96 -5.47
N PRO A 734 8.93 -19.27 -5.68
CA PRO A 734 8.44 -19.92 -6.88
C PRO A 734 6.95 -19.65 -7.08
N PHE A 735 6.56 -19.23 -8.28
CA PHE A 735 5.16 -18.97 -8.62
C PHE A 735 4.91 -19.29 -10.09
N SER A 736 3.66 -19.49 -10.45
CA SER A 736 3.21 -19.59 -11.83
C SER A 736 2.24 -18.44 -12.12
N PHE A 737 2.35 -17.83 -13.29
CA PHE A 737 1.49 -16.72 -13.69
C PHE A 737 1.50 -16.57 -15.20
N GLY A 738 0.42 -16.00 -15.74
CA GLY A 738 0.26 -15.82 -17.17
C GLY A 738 -0.91 -14.90 -17.49
N PHE A 739 -1.00 -14.50 -18.76
CA PHE A 739 -2.10 -13.73 -19.31
C PHE A 739 -2.44 -14.27 -20.71
N ALA A 740 -3.67 -14.04 -21.16
CA ALA A 740 -4.09 -14.25 -22.52
C ALA A 740 -4.38 -12.89 -23.15
N LEU A 741 -3.96 -12.73 -24.39
CA LEU A 741 -4.20 -11.57 -25.24
C LEU A 741 -5.12 -11.98 -26.38
N ARG A 742 -6.15 -11.18 -26.63
CA ARG A 742 -7.00 -11.33 -27.81
C ARG A 742 -7.16 -10.02 -28.55
N PHE A 743 -7.01 -10.08 -29.88
CA PHE A 743 -7.14 -8.91 -30.75
C PHE A 743 -8.33 -9.05 -31.70
N GLY A 744 -8.94 -7.93 -32.11
CA GLY A 744 -10.03 -7.94 -33.11
C GLY A 744 -10.70 -6.58 -33.29
N SER A 745 -11.58 -6.50 -34.30
CA SER A 745 -12.33 -5.27 -34.63
C SER A 745 -13.75 -5.26 -34.04
N LYS A 746 -14.34 -4.06 -33.92
CA LYS A 746 -15.70 -3.87 -33.41
C LYS A 746 -16.81 -4.39 -34.36
N PRO A 747 -17.96 -4.85 -33.80
CA PRO A 747 -18.20 -5.06 -32.38
C PRO A 747 -17.38 -6.25 -31.87
N PHE A 748 -16.61 -6.04 -30.80
CA PHE A 748 -15.83 -7.10 -30.19
C PHE A 748 -16.79 -8.13 -29.61
N LYS A 749 -16.94 -9.26 -30.31
CA LYS A 749 -17.67 -10.40 -29.78
C LYS A 749 -16.65 -11.27 -29.06
N PRO A 750 -16.87 -11.68 -27.80
CA PRO A 750 -16.11 -12.76 -27.20
C PRO A 750 -16.40 -14.02 -28.03
N GLN A 751 -15.60 -14.20 -29.08
CA GLN A 751 -15.60 -15.38 -29.91
C GLN A 751 -15.02 -16.54 -29.08
N PRO A 752 -15.08 -17.77 -29.56
CA PRO A 752 -14.54 -18.91 -28.86
C PRO A 752 -13.09 -18.78 -28.41
N PHE A 753 -12.78 -19.28 -27.22
CA PHE A 753 -11.43 -19.55 -26.75
C PHE A 753 -11.36 -21.01 -26.33
N ARG A 754 -10.18 -21.64 -26.48
CA ARG A 754 -9.92 -23.00 -26.02
C ARG A 754 -8.85 -22.94 -24.93
N PRO A 755 -9.16 -23.29 -23.67
CA PRO A 755 -8.17 -23.26 -22.59
C PRO A 755 -7.03 -24.22 -22.87
N THR A 756 -5.85 -23.86 -22.38
CA THR A 756 -4.73 -24.79 -22.30
C THR A 756 -4.93 -25.70 -21.08
N ALA A 757 -4.17 -26.79 -21.00
CA ALA A 757 -4.20 -27.66 -19.83
C ALA A 757 -3.62 -26.99 -18.58
N GLY A 758 -2.96 -25.83 -18.70
CA GLY A 758 -2.21 -25.21 -17.61
C GLY A 758 -0.76 -25.68 -17.56
N LEU A 759 0.07 -25.02 -16.75
CA LEU A 759 1.39 -25.51 -16.36
C LEU A 759 1.37 -26.04 -14.92
N ALA A 760 2.49 -26.65 -14.51
CA ALA A 760 2.68 -27.07 -13.14
C ALA A 760 4.03 -26.59 -12.61
N LEU A 761 4.01 -25.96 -11.45
CA LEU A 761 5.17 -25.54 -10.71
C LEU A 761 5.76 -26.73 -9.96
N VAL A 762 7.06 -27.01 -10.14
CA VAL A 762 7.76 -28.08 -9.42
C VAL A 762 8.67 -27.42 -8.40
N THR A 763 8.51 -27.68 -7.11
CA THR A 763 9.37 -27.15 -6.03
C THR A 763 10.01 -28.29 -5.25
N ARG A 764 11.14 -28.02 -4.58
CA ARG A 764 11.78 -28.94 -3.64
C ARG A 764 12.10 -28.21 -2.35
N ASP A 765 11.70 -28.75 -1.20
CA ASP A 765 11.99 -28.19 0.11
C ASP A 765 13.37 -28.64 0.67
N GLY A 766 13.77 -28.08 1.81
CA GLY A 766 15.04 -28.44 2.48
C GLY A 766 15.10 -29.88 3.02
N LYS A 767 14.01 -30.63 2.97
CA LYS A 767 13.94 -32.07 3.31
C LYS A 767 13.94 -32.95 2.06
N ASN A 768 14.29 -32.39 0.91
CA ASN A 768 14.26 -33.05 -0.40
C ASN A 768 12.86 -33.49 -0.85
N GLN A 769 11.77 -32.98 -0.27
CA GLN A 769 10.44 -33.27 -0.77
C GLN A 769 10.13 -32.41 -1.98
N VAL A 770 9.82 -33.08 -3.09
CA VAL A 770 9.35 -32.47 -4.33
C VAL A 770 7.83 -32.35 -4.26
N THR A 771 7.34 -31.15 -4.51
CA THR A 771 5.92 -30.83 -4.64
C THR A 771 5.65 -30.33 -6.05
N VAL A 772 4.61 -30.88 -6.68
CA VAL A 772 4.11 -30.43 -7.98
C VAL A 772 2.78 -29.73 -7.77
N THR A 773 2.69 -28.47 -8.19
CA THR A 773 1.51 -27.61 -8.00
C THR A 773 1.00 -27.18 -9.38
N PRO A 774 -0.07 -27.80 -9.90
CA PRO A 774 -0.70 -27.33 -11.14
C PRO A 774 -1.33 -25.95 -10.95
N ASP A 775 -1.37 -25.17 -12.02
CA ASP A 775 -2.05 -23.87 -12.06
C ASP A 775 -3.54 -23.96 -11.73
N ARG A 776 -4.15 -25.10 -12.08
CA ARG A 776 -5.54 -25.43 -11.79
C ARG A 776 -5.58 -26.54 -10.75
N ALA A 777 -6.26 -26.30 -9.63
CA ALA A 777 -6.21 -27.19 -8.46
C ALA A 777 -6.72 -28.62 -8.72
N ASP A 778 -7.60 -28.81 -9.70
CA ASP A 778 -8.19 -30.08 -10.08
C ASP A 778 -7.47 -30.78 -11.26
N ALA A 779 -6.42 -30.16 -11.82
CA ALA A 779 -5.73 -30.70 -12.98
C ALA A 779 -4.92 -31.96 -12.62
N LYS A 780 -5.04 -32.99 -13.46
CA LYS A 780 -4.21 -34.19 -13.37
C LYS A 780 -2.84 -33.90 -13.93
N VAL A 781 -1.79 -34.23 -13.19
CA VAL A 781 -0.40 -34.04 -13.63
C VAL A 781 0.30 -35.37 -13.77
N GLN A 782 0.95 -35.59 -14.91
CA GLN A 782 1.88 -36.69 -15.10
C GLN A 782 3.29 -36.23 -14.74
N VAL A 783 4.00 -37.05 -13.98
CA VAL A 783 5.36 -36.81 -13.51
C VAL A 783 6.25 -37.96 -13.95
N SER A 784 7.38 -37.65 -14.56
CA SER A 784 8.48 -38.58 -14.79
C SER A 784 9.70 -38.12 -14.00
N VAL A 785 10.37 -39.05 -13.32
CA VAL A 785 11.58 -38.78 -12.55
C VAL A 785 12.75 -39.50 -13.22
N ASN A 786 13.78 -38.74 -13.61
CA ASN A 786 14.98 -39.25 -14.27
C ASN A 786 14.68 -40.09 -15.52
N GLY A 787 13.69 -39.67 -16.33
CA GLY A 787 13.30 -40.35 -17.56
C GLY A 787 12.60 -41.71 -17.36
N LYS A 788 12.21 -42.05 -16.13
CA LYS A 788 11.40 -43.26 -15.85
C LYS A 788 9.97 -43.10 -16.39
N VAL A 789 9.24 -44.21 -16.46
CA VAL A 789 7.83 -44.22 -16.89
C VAL A 789 7.02 -43.17 -16.11
N PRO A 790 6.30 -42.25 -16.79
CA PRO A 790 5.48 -41.25 -16.12
C PRO A 790 4.38 -41.89 -15.26
N PHE A 791 4.11 -41.30 -14.10
CA PHE A 791 3.01 -41.67 -13.20
C PHE A 791 2.13 -40.45 -12.89
N VAL A 792 0.89 -40.67 -12.45
CA VAL A 792 0.00 -39.58 -12.03
C VAL A 792 0.44 -39.09 -10.65
N TYR A 793 0.68 -37.79 -10.51
CA TYR A 793 1.03 -37.18 -9.24
C TYR A 793 -0.17 -37.14 -8.30
N ASP A 794 -0.03 -37.74 -7.13
CA ASP A 794 -1.04 -37.78 -6.07
C ASP A 794 -0.58 -37.13 -4.76
N LYS A 795 0.74 -37.18 -4.47
CA LYS A 795 1.35 -36.59 -3.26
C LYS A 795 2.83 -36.26 -3.46
N PRO A 796 3.41 -35.40 -2.59
CA PRO A 796 4.84 -35.13 -2.59
C PRO A 796 5.70 -36.40 -2.46
N PHE A 797 6.89 -36.38 -3.07
CA PHE A 797 7.85 -37.49 -3.02
C PHE A 797 9.27 -36.98 -2.81
N THR A 798 10.14 -37.82 -2.23
CA THR A 798 11.53 -37.44 -1.95
C THR A 798 12.41 -37.58 -3.19
N LEU A 799 13.24 -36.55 -3.47
CA LEU A 799 14.26 -36.57 -4.52
C LEU A 799 15.53 -35.82 -4.08
N GLU A 800 16.58 -36.56 -3.79
CA GLU A 800 17.89 -35.99 -3.42
C GLU A 800 18.55 -35.24 -4.59
N SER A 801 18.44 -35.78 -5.80
CA SER A 801 18.90 -35.16 -7.03
C SER A 801 18.24 -35.83 -8.24
N GLY A 802 18.21 -35.11 -9.37
CA GLY A 802 17.66 -35.61 -10.62
C GLY A 802 16.74 -34.62 -11.31
N THR A 803 16.18 -35.04 -12.43
CA THR A 803 15.26 -34.25 -13.25
C THR A 803 13.84 -34.74 -13.06
N VAL A 804 12.94 -33.80 -12.79
CA VAL A 804 11.50 -34.02 -12.72
C VAL A 804 10.89 -33.39 -13.96
N ALA A 805 10.31 -34.23 -14.82
CA ALA A 805 9.55 -33.80 -15.98
C ALA A 805 8.06 -33.84 -15.63
N VAL A 806 7.34 -32.75 -15.88
CA VAL A 806 5.92 -32.62 -15.56
C VAL A 806 5.10 -32.22 -16.79
N THR A 807 3.96 -32.85 -16.96
CA THR A 807 2.99 -32.55 -18.02
C THR A 807 1.61 -32.49 -17.40
N VAL A 808 0.91 -31.37 -17.55
CA VAL A 808 -0.49 -31.29 -17.15
C VAL A 808 -1.34 -31.98 -18.20
N VAL A 809 -2.18 -32.92 -17.76
CA VAL A 809 -3.04 -33.71 -18.63
C VAL A 809 -4.25 -32.87 -19.02
N PRO A 810 -4.51 -32.66 -20.33
CA PRO A 810 -5.70 -31.94 -20.79
C PRO A 810 -6.97 -32.63 -20.31
N ASP A 811 -7.93 -31.84 -19.85
CA ASP A 811 -9.29 -32.30 -19.60
C ASP A 811 -10.23 -31.78 -20.69
N GLY A 812 -11.16 -32.63 -21.13
CA GLY A 812 -12.12 -32.33 -22.18
C GLY A 812 -11.48 -31.80 -23.48
N ASP A 813 -11.79 -30.56 -23.81
CA ASP A 813 -11.29 -29.86 -24.98
C ASP A 813 -10.14 -28.90 -24.66
N GLN A 814 -9.34 -29.13 -23.64
CA GLN A 814 -8.15 -28.31 -23.42
C GLN A 814 -7.08 -28.55 -24.50
N LEU A 815 -6.27 -27.55 -24.79
CA LEU A 815 -5.06 -27.70 -25.61
C LEU A 815 -3.93 -28.34 -24.77
N PRO A 816 -3.15 -29.28 -25.32
CA PRO A 816 -2.05 -29.92 -24.61
C PRO A 816 -0.93 -28.94 -24.24
N SER A 817 -0.47 -29.00 -23.00
CA SER A 817 0.71 -28.27 -22.53
C SER A 817 2.00 -29.02 -22.89
N PRO A 818 3.15 -28.33 -22.99
CA PRO A 818 4.45 -28.99 -23.13
C PRO A 818 4.84 -29.70 -21.84
N THR A 819 5.74 -30.67 -21.95
CA THR A 819 6.44 -31.21 -20.79
C THR A 819 7.49 -30.21 -20.34
N LEU A 820 7.43 -29.78 -19.08
CA LEU A 820 8.44 -28.91 -18.47
C LEU A 820 9.36 -29.75 -17.59
N GLU A 821 10.65 -29.43 -17.58
CA GLU A 821 11.64 -30.14 -16.79
C GLU A 821 12.26 -29.24 -15.74
N ARG A 822 12.44 -29.76 -14.52
CA ARG A 822 13.24 -29.12 -13.48
C ARG A 822 14.27 -30.10 -12.94
N THR A 823 15.54 -29.69 -13.01
CA THR A 823 16.66 -30.47 -12.49
C THR A 823 17.08 -29.95 -11.12
N PHE A 824 17.16 -30.87 -10.16
CA PHE A 824 17.64 -30.63 -8.81
C PHE A 824 19.02 -31.26 -8.63
N ALA A 825 20.00 -30.45 -8.25
CA ALA A 825 21.32 -30.95 -7.87
C ALA A 825 21.24 -31.62 -6.49
N LYS A 826 22.20 -32.53 -6.23
CA LYS A 826 22.37 -33.11 -4.91
C LYS A 826 22.86 -32.03 -3.95
N GLU A 827 22.14 -31.84 -2.85
CA GLU A 827 22.54 -30.92 -1.78
C GLU A 827 23.03 -31.71 -0.58
N ALA A 828 24.04 -31.20 0.11
CA ALA A 828 24.53 -31.82 1.34
C ALA A 828 23.50 -31.67 2.46
N THR A 829 23.20 -32.78 3.14
CA THR A 829 22.39 -32.77 4.35
C THR A 829 23.18 -32.16 5.49
N ARG A 830 22.63 -31.11 6.12
CA ARG A 830 23.32 -30.30 7.14
C ARG A 830 22.97 -30.68 8.59
N THR A 831 22.02 -31.61 8.79
CA THR A 831 21.53 -31.98 10.12
C THR A 831 22.59 -32.65 11.02
N ALA A 832 23.63 -33.23 10.43
CA ALA A 832 24.73 -33.86 11.16
C ALA A 832 25.91 -32.90 11.42
N TRP A 833 25.86 -31.68 10.88
CA TRP A 833 26.99 -30.76 10.93
C TRP A 833 27.21 -30.21 12.34
N LYS A 834 28.49 -30.07 12.70
CA LYS A 834 28.89 -29.53 14.00
C LYS A 834 30.02 -28.53 13.83
N VAL A 835 29.99 -27.46 14.63
CA VAL A 835 31.12 -26.55 14.78
C VAL A 835 32.18 -27.26 15.60
N VAL A 836 33.38 -27.39 15.03
CA VAL A 836 34.54 -28.02 15.68
C VAL A 836 35.43 -26.96 16.33
N ASN A 837 35.61 -25.83 15.65
CA ASN A 837 36.46 -24.73 16.10
C ASN A 837 35.99 -23.40 15.51
N VAL A 838 36.27 -22.30 16.20
CA VAL A 838 35.99 -20.93 15.73
C VAL A 838 37.03 -19.97 16.30
N SER A 839 37.55 -19.05 15.48
CA SER A 839 38.52 -18.05 15.93
C SER A 839 37.87 -16.88 16.66
N SER A 840 36.64 -16.52 16.28
CA SER A 840 35.84 -15.45 16.88
C SER A 840 34.37 -15.61 16.51
N GLU A 841 33.47 -15.45 17.48
CA GLU A 841 32.02 -15.35 17.28
C GLU A 841 31.38 -14.45 18.34
N GLU A 842 30.33 -13.72 17.97
CA GLU A 842 29.55 -12.88 18.87
C GLU A 842 28.57 -13.74 19.70
N PRO A 843 28.74 -13.83 21.04
CA PRO A 843 27.92 -14.70 21.86
C PRO A 843 26.42 -14.35 21.83
N GLY A 844 25.57 -15.31 21.46
CA GLY A 844 24.10 -15.19 21.48
C GLY A 844 23.50 -14.46 20.27
N GLU A 845 24.32 -13.97 19.35
CA GLU A 845 23.87 -13.31 18.11
C GLU A 845 24.54 -13.95 16.88
N GLY A 846 25.87 -14.08 16.92
CA GLY A 846 26.71 -14.39 15.76
C GLY A 846 27.30 -15.79 15.77
N ASN A 847 26.61 -16.80 16.33
CA ASN A 847 27.13 -18.16 16.44
C ASN A 847 27.40 -18.81 15.07
N VAL A 848 28.51 -19.53 14.92
CA VAL A 848 28.85 -20.22 13.65
C VAL A 848 27.77 -21.21 13.23
N ALA A 849 27.05 -21.83 14.16
CA ALA A 849 25.98 -22.78 13.84
C ALA A 849 24.86 -22.19 12.98
N HIS A 850 24.70 -20.86 12.98
CA HIS A 850 23.73 -20.18 12.13
C HIS A 850 24.02 -20.33 10.64
N ILE A 851 25.27 -20.59 10.24
CA ILE A 851 25.60 -20.67 8.80
C ILE A 851 25.06 -21.93 8.11
N PHE A 852 24.53 -22.90 8.86
CA PHE A 852 24.01 -24.13 8.29
C PHE A 852 22.66 -24.53 8.90
N ASP A 853 21.95 -23.59 9.53
CA ASP A 853 20.61 -23.80 10.08
C ASP A 853 19.49 -23.68 9.02
N GLY A 854 19.82 -23.16 7.83
CA GLY A 854 18.88 -22.98 6.73
C GLY A 854 18.04 -21.70 6.84
N ASN A 855 18.41 -20.77 7.72
CA ASN A 855 17.76 -19.50 7.93
C ASN A 855 18.69 -18.34 7.52
N PRO A 856 18.50 -17.72 6.35
CA PRO A 856 19.35 -16.61 5.89
C PRO A 856 19.22 -15.31 6.71
N LYS A 857 18.42 -15.29 7.78
CA LYS A 857 18.30 -14.16 8.72
C LYS A 857 19.20 -14.31 9.94
N THR A 858 19.68 -15.52 10.22
CA THR A 858 20.73 -15.76 11.20
C THR A 858 22.08 -15.74 10.49
N TYR A 859 23.14 -15.48 11.24
CA TYR A 859 24.48 -15.35 10.69
C TYR A 859 25.54 -15.68 11.73
N TRP A 860 26.71 -16.10 11.25
CA TRP A 860 27.96 -15.97 11.98
C TRP A 860 28.41 -14.51 11.93
N HIS A 861 28.85 -13.98 13.06
CA HIS A 861 29.51 -12.68 13.15
C HIS A 861 30.69 -12.82 14.11
N THR A 862 31.87 -12.38 13.71
CA THR A 862 33.03 -12.29 14.62
C THR A 862 32.70 -11.36 15.79
N ASP A 863 33.14 -11.67 17.02
CA ASP A 863 32.88 -10.85 18.21
C ASP A 863 33.14 -9.35 17.90
N TRP A 864 32.14 -8.53 18.20
CA TRP A 864 32.21 -7.09 18.01
C TRP A 864 31.99 -6.32 19.31
N ARG A 865 31.57 -6.98 20.39
CA ARG A 865 31.29 -6.33 21.69
C ARG A 865 32.43 -6.43 22.69
N ASN A 866 33.20 -7.52 22.68
CA ASN A 866 34.19 -7.84 23.72
C ASN A 866 35.63 -7.86 23.19
N VAL A 867 35.84 -8.43 22.00
CA VAL A 867 37.18 -8.55 21.40
C VAL A 867 37.09 -8.08 19.95
N HIS A 868 38.05 -7.28 19.50
CA HIS A 868 38.15 -6.81 18.11
C HIS A 868 39.31 -7.48 17.37
N PRO A 869 39.23 -8.80 17.09
CA PRO A 869 40.29 -9.46 16.34
C PRO A 869 40.35 -8.89 14.92
N ASP A 870 41.55 -8.60 14.42
CA ASP A 870 41.76 -8.28 13.01
C ASP A 870 41.76 -9.57 12.18
N TYR A 871 41.60 -9.44 10.87
CA TYR A 871 41.70 -10.57 9.94
C TYR A 871 43.06 -11.30 10.08
N PRO A 872 43.10 -12.64 9.88
CA PRO A 872 42.03 -13.50 9.37
C PRO A 872 41.12 -14.09 10.47
N HIS A 873 39.87 -14.39 10.07
CA HIS A 873 38.88 -15.07 10.91
C HIS A 873 38.57 -16.45 10.34
N SER A 874 38.38 -17.47 11.17
CA SER A 874 38.14 -18.83 10.70
C SER A 874 37.17 -19.61 11.57
N PHE A 875 36.56 -20.63 10.97
CA PHE A 875 35.80 -21.65 11.66
C PHE A 875 36.00 -23.02 10.98
N GLU A 876 35.77 -24.08 11.75
CA GLU A 876 35.87 -25.47 11.30
C GLU A 876 34.56 -26.21 11.53
N LEU A 877 34.15 -27.00 10.56
CA LEU A 877 32.94 -27.81 10.57
C LEU A 877 33.28 -29.30 10.42
N ASP A 878 32.59 -30.16 11.16
CA ASP A 878 32.49 -31.61 10.92
C ASP A 878 31.15 -31.88 10.25
N PHE A 879 31.16 -32.47 9.06
CA PHE A 879 29.95 -32.83 8.33
C PHE A 879 29.25 -34.07 8.88
N GLY A 880 29.89 -34.78 9.82
CA GLY A 880 29.42 -36.04 10.41
C GLY A 880 29.78 -37.28 9.58
N GLU A 881 29.86 -37.14 8.26
CA GLU A 881 30.24 -38.18 7.31
C GLU A 881 31.16 -37.65 6.22
N THR A 882 31.90 -38.54 5.56
CA THR A 882 32.74 -38.18 4.41
C THR A 882 31.86 -37.90 3.19
N GLN A 883 32.03 -36.74 2.56
CA GLN A 883 31.31 -36.32 1.36
C GLN A 883 32.29 -35.98 0.24
N SER A 884 31.92 -36.24 -1.01
CA SER A 884 32.72 -35.83 -2.18
C SER A 884 32.40 -34.39 -2.54
N VAL A 885 33.19 -33.45 -2.00
CA VAL A 885 32.92 -32.01 -2.08
C VAL A 885 33.55 -31.44 -3.35
N ALA A 886 32.73 -30.94 -4.26
CA ALA A 886 33.12 -30.33 -5.54
C ALA A 886 33.09 -28.79 -5.50
N GLY A 887 32.61 -28.21 -4.42
CA GLY A 887 32.54 -26.76 -4.23
C GLY A 887 31.83 -26.42 -2.93
N ILE A 888 31.87 -25.14 -2.56
CA ILE A 888 31.00 -24.60 -1.51
C ILE A 888 30.18 -23.45 -2.06
N ARG A 889 29.01 -23.22 -1.48
CA ARG A 889 28.12 -22.12 -1.80
C ARG A 889 27.92 -21.27 -0.54
N LEU A 890 28.12 -19.96 -0.67
CA LEU A 890 28.16 -19.00 0.45
C LEU A 890 27.10 -17.90 0.26
N LEU A 891 26.47 -17.45 1.35
CA LEU A 891 25.58 -16.28 1.39
C LEU A 891 26.04 -15.27 2.45
N PRO A 892 26.21 -13.98 2.14
CA PRO A 892 26.47 -12.96 3.14
C PRO A 892 25.17 -12.53 3.81
N ARG A 893 25.22 -11.91 4.99
CA ARG A 893 24.02 -11.29 5.59
C ARG A 893 23.44 -10.21 4.66
N ALA A 894 22.11 -10.11 4.61
CA ALA A 894 21.41 -9.23 3.67
C ALA A 894 21.22 -7.79 4.19
N ASP A 895 21.07 -7.65 5.51
CA ASP A 895 20.60 -6.45 6.20
C ASP A 895 21.65 -5.34 6.35
N GLU A 896 22.94 -5.68 6.51
CA GLU A 896 24.02 -4.72 6.77
C GLU A 896 25.26 -5.01 5.88
N LEU A 897 26.14 -4.02 5.72
CA LEU A 897 27.46 -4.19 5.05
C LEU A 897 28.58 -4.59 6.01
N ASN A 898 28.31 -4.55 7.32
CA ASN A 898 29.31 -4.88 8.33
C ASN A 898 29.72 -6.34 8.22
N GLY A 899 31.02 -6.60 8.27
CA GLY A 899 31.57 -7.94 8.14
C GLY A 899 31.54 -8.57 6.75
N LEU A 900 31.30 -7.80 5.67
CA LEU A 900 31.28 -8.36 4.32
C LEU A 900 32.66 -8.91 3.89
N ILE A 901 32.75 -10.21 3.65
CA ILE A 901 34.01 -10.90 3.34
C ILE A 901 34.39 -10.70 1.87
N GLY A 902 35.60 -10.19 1.62
CA GLY A 902 36.12 -9.93 0.27
C GLY A 902 36.96 -11.08 -0.28
N LYS A 903 37.85 -11.65 0.55
CA LYS A 903 38.70 -12.79 0.21
C LYS A 903 38.58 -13.88 1.24
N CYS A 904 38.60 -15.13 0.80
CA CYS A 904 38.53 -16.30 1.67
C CYS A 904 39.47 -17.42 1.20
N LYS A 905 39.76 -18.32 2.13
CA LYS A 905 40.43 -19.60 1.89
C LYS A 905 39.53 -20.71 2.42
N VAL A 906 39.41 -21.78 1.65
CA VAL A 906 38.66 -22.98 1.99
C VAL A 906 39.63 -24.16 1.99
N GLU A 907 39.68 -24.85 3.12
CA GLU A 907 40.48 -26.05 3.30
C GLU A 907 39.57 -27.21 3.66
N LEU A 908 39.87 -28.40 3.14
CA LEU A 908 39.12 -29.63 3.38
C LEU A 908 40.02 -30.68 4.02
N SER A 909 39.42 -31.56 4.83
CA SER A 909 40.13 -32.65 5.50
C SER A 909 39.24 -33.89 5.66
N GLN A 910 39.84 -35.07 5.61
CA GLN A 910 39.15 -36.34 5.95
C GLN A 910 39.19 -36.65 7.44
N ASP A 911 40.25 -36.21 8.14
CA ASP A 911 40.56 -36.61 9.52
C ASP A 911 40.56 -35.43 10.51
N GLY A 912 40.34 -34.20 10.03
CA GLY A 912 40.38 -32.96 10.81
C GLY A 912 41.81 -32.52 11.17
N LYS A 913 42.84 -33.22 10.68
CA LYS A 913 44.25 -32.99 11.01
C LYS A 913 45.05 -32.59 9.78
N THR A 914 44.84 -33.29 8.68
CA THR A 914 45.52 -33.06 7.40
C THR A 914 44.61 -32.25 6.50
N TRP A 915 45.01 -31.00 6.22
CA TRP A 915 44.18 -30.04 5.48
C TRP A 915 44.73 -29.81 4.07
N VAL A 916 43.83 -29.80 3.09
CA VAL A 916 44.13 -29.46 1.70
C VAL A 916 43.42 -28.17 1.36
N THR A 917 44.16 -27.14 0.97
CA THR A 917 43.58 -25.91 0.41
C THR A 917 42.96 -26.22 -0.93
N VAL A 918 41.64 -26.09 -1.03
CA VAL A 918 40.89 -26.33 -2.27
C VAL A 918 40.50 -25.05 -2.98
N PHE A 919 40.45 -23.93 -2.24
CA PHE A 919 40.19 -22.61 -2.79
C PHE A 919 40.89 -21.52 -1.96
N GLU A 920 41.47 -20.53 -2.64
CA GLU A 920 41.95 -19.29 -2.02
C GLU A 920 41.77 -18.15 -3.03
N GLY A 921 40.95 -17.15 -2.70
CA GLY A 921 40.61 -16.08 -3.64
C GLY A 921 39.48 -15.17 -3.19
N ASP A 922 39.03 -14.32 -4.11
CA ASP A 922 37.90 -13.42 -3.91
C ASP A 922 36.57 -14.21 -3.78
N THR A 923 35.72 -13.83 -2.82
CA THR A 923 34.33 -14.31 -2.74
C THR A 923 33.48 -13.77 -3.89
N GLY A 924 33.95 -12.69 -4.54
CA GLY A 924 33.19 -11.93 -5.51
C GLY A 924 32.09 -11.06 -4.90
N TRP A 925 31.98 -10.97 -3.57
CA TRP A 925 31.05 -10.04 -2.92
C TRP A 925 31.57 -8.62 -2.95
N ARG A 926 30.64 -7.69 -3.16
CA ARG A 926 30.85 -6.24 -3.15
C ARG A 926 29.64 -5.60 -2.46
N PRO A 927 29.70 -4.35 -1.97
CA PRO A 927 28.56 -3.72 -1.29
C PRO A 927 27.25 -3.76 -2.10
N ASN A 928 27.34 -3.71 -3.43
CA ASN A 928 26.22 -3.78 -4.37
C ASN A 928 25.96 -5.19 -4.95
N LYS A 929 26.70 -6.23 -4.51
CA LYS A 929 26.59 -7.60 -5.01
C LYS A 929 26.78 -8.60 -3.87
N ARG A 930 25.67 -8.88 -3.16
CA ARG A 930 25.60 -9.67 -1.92
C ARG A 930 24.64 -10.87 -2.07
N THR A 931 24.85 -11.66 -3.11
CA THR A 931 24.03 -12.85 -3.42
C THR A 931 24.78 -14.13 -3.10
N TRP A 932 24.13 -15.28 -3.25
CA TRP A 932 24.81 -16.58 -3.24
C TRP A 932 26.01 -16.60 -4.18
N ARG A 933 27.10 -17.23 -3.73
CA ARG A 933 28.34 -17.42 -4.49
C ARG A 933 28.82 -18.85 -4.42
N ASP A 934 29.06 -19.42 -5.59
CA ASP A 934 29.67 -20.73 -5.74
C ASP A 934 31.19 -20.57 -5.83
N LEU A 935 31.91 -21.28 -4.97
CA LEU A 935 33.35 -21.45 -5.01
C LEU A 935 33.60 -22.90 -5.43
N ASP A 936 33.74 -23.10 -6.74
CA ASP A 936 33.95 -24.41 -7.33
C ASP A 936 35.44 -24.82 -7.30
N PHE A 937 35.70 -26.10 -7.05
CA PHE A 937 37.04 -26.66 -7.05
C PHE A 937 37.02 -28.12 -7.51
N LYS A 938 38.21 -28.71 -7.69
CA LYS A 938 38.28 -30.15 -8.04
C LYS A 938 37.70 -30.97 -6.88
N PRO A 939 36.84 -31.98 -7.15
CA PRO A 939 36.23 -32.77 -6.09
C PRO A 939 37.26 -33.39 -5.15
N VAL A 940 37.02 -33.27 -3.84
CA VAL A 940 37.81 -33.87 -2.78
C VAL A 940 36.88 -34.54 -1.78
N ASP A 941 37.17 -35.80 -1.45
CA ASP A 941 36.47 -36.51 -0.38
C ASP A 941 36.91 -35.94 0.97
N ALA A 942 35.97 -35.36 1.72
CA ALA A 942 36.24 -34.67 2.96
C ALA A 942 35.10 -34.85 3.97
N ARG A 943 35.46 -34.88 5.25
CA ARG A 943 34.52 -34.87 6.37
C ARG A 943 34.53 -33.53 7.11
N TYR A 944 35.63 -32.79 7.02
CA TYR A 944 35.82 -31.52 7.69
C TYR A 944 36.10 -30.41 6.69
N LEU A 945 35.65 -29.20 7.04
CA LEU A 945 35.94 -27.97 6.32
C LEU A 945 36.44 -26.92 7.28
N ARG A 946 37.50 -26.21 6.88
CA ARG A 946 37.96 -24.98 7.50
C ARG A 946 37.73 -23.84 6.53
N PHE A 947 36.93 -22.87 6.93
CA PHE A 947 36.76 -21.62 6.21
C PHE A 947 37.57 -20.54 6.89
N THR A 948 38.32 -19.76 6.12
CA THR A 948 39.08 -18.61 6.61
C THR A 948 38.73 -17.36 5.81
N ALA A 949 38.12 -16.37 6.44
CA ALA A 949 37.99 -15.02 5.91
C ALA A 949 39.37 -14.33 6.00
N ILE A 950 39.95 -13.95 4.85
CA ILE A 950 41.32 -13.41 4.75
C ILE A 950 41.34 -11.88 4.74
N ALA A 951 40.35 -11.27 4.07
CA ALA A 951 40.26 -9.83 3.97
C ALA A 951 38.80 -9.36 3.77
N PRO A 952 38.44 -8.16 4.24
CA PRO A 952 37.12 -7.58 4.03
C PRO A 952 36.92 -7.13 2.58
N ALA A 953 35.67 -7.06 2.13
CA ALA A 953 35.29 -6.47 0.84
C ALA A 953 35.32 -4.94 0.88
N ILE A 954 35.29 -4.34 2.08
CA ILE A 954 35.29 -2.90 2.34
C ILE A 954 36.55 -2.56 3.12
N LYS A 955 37.35 -1.63 2.59
CA LYS A 955 38.61 -1.21 3.22
C LYS A 955 38.33 -0.61 4.60
N GLY A 956 39.03 -1.12 5.63
CA GLY A 956 38.93 -0.65 7.01
C GLY A 956 37.94 -1.42 7.88
N HIS A 957 37.18 -2.39 7.33
CA HIS A 957 36.35 -3.29 8.13
C HIS A 957 37.21 -4.42 8.70
N ILE A 958 37.09 -4.70 10.00
CA ILE A 958 37.90 -5.73 10.68
C ILE A 958 37.10 -7.00 11.02
N TRP A 959 35.77 -6.94 10.92
CA TRP A 959 34.87 -8.05 11.21
C TRP A 959 34.60 -8.94 9.99
N ALA A 960 34.11 -10.16 10.24
CA ALA A 960 33.62 -11.07 9.21
C ALA A 960 32.22 -11.60 9.57
N THR A 961 31.38 -11.75 8.55
CA THR A 961 30.04 -12.33 8.66
C THR A 961 29.76 -13.31 7.53
N LEU A 962 28.96 -14.32 7.83
CA LEU A 962 28.44 -15.28 6.86
C LEU A 962 27.04 -15.70 7.31
N SER A 963 26.07 -15.64 6.43
CA SER A 963 24.70 -16.03 6.75
C SER A 963 24.44 -17.49 6.45
N GLU A 964 24.89 -18.01 5.31
CA GLU A 964 24.73 -19.42 4.98
C GLU A 964 25.98 -19.99 4.27
N LEU A 965 26.23 -21.28 4.50
CA LEU A 965 27.21 -22.13 3.84
C LEU A 965 26.58 -23.49 3.53
N THR A 966 26.72 -23.94 2.28
CA THR A 966 26.37 -25.31 1.88
C THR A 966 27.44 -25.90 0.96
N LEU A 967 27.45 -27.23 0.82
CA LEU A 967 28.39 -27.93 -0.07
C LEU A 967 27.72 -28.24 -1.41
N LYS A 968 28.52 -28.18 -2.47
CA LYS A 968 28.22 -28.82 -3.74
C LYS A 968 28.84 -30.20 -3.70
N ILE A 969 28.01 -31.24 -3.61
CA ILE A 969 28.47 -32.63 -3.55
C ILE A 969 28.20 -33.36 -4.85
N ARG A 970 29.08 -34.31 -5.18
CA ARG A 970 28.91 -35.19 -6.35
C ARG A 970 27.99 -36.38 -6.09
#